data_AF-A0A2H0YW38-F1
#
_entry.id   AF-A0A2H0YW38-F1
#
_cell.length_a   1.000
_cell.length_b   1.000
_cell.length_c   1.000
_cell.angle_alpha   90.00
_cell.angle_beta   90.00
_cell.angle_gamma   90.00
#
_symmetry.space_group_name_H-M   'P 1'
#
loop_
_entity.id
_entity.type
_entity.pdbx_description
1 polymer ?
#
loop_
_entity_poly.entity_id
_entity_poly.type
_entity_poly.pdbx_seq_one_letter_code
_entity_poly.pdbx_strand_id
1 'polypeptide(L)'
;MSEKFKFYRESIESAKEAAKTIIPEEIKSWEGLNQSINQLAQEKKTPEFKEKILETWQEFAVSGVLQFDKKEDQLVLKTFTDLDGRCALGVLKEAGINPADLSYVKPGEYLKGAVNLDTGDKFGVVYEEPTYTLYFDHHAPGTKAVTSTAEIVYKTMIGLRLLEKSESMDRLIDFVTKIDNRQFKPEEFLRSAKTILGLQRDLDFNKLLAYFQDHQSPTEELTPEEFEKYGLKEVAEKQQRVVDEAMATLDKMEKEGKVVDTAYGKIVVNVNNELKVGASAAYVKHDGIINFTPEKSFAVTHKEKDFNEEELKQNLGDKFQGKIIRGKMWIYNEKEDLKIGLKEILGVLGAPLEQKGEEAAPKVMEHDLDIKGGRDDSPLSGYVRLDSVRSSTGHSLYCLDLKEKSFNLEEMKEFLLSRQDQHRHHPLLNSINDVTVFEIQNNNLFIKTPNPGWWIGKKGWRIKALEECLSAGRIKVIERKIQCINRGKVDDDELWERLEKLAVKEGISSEQIRGWYQPLVWVEESKELSSIMEEVKRQKDEAHKKEFPEEEITSELKKMNLHIPEFEVKYLLRHDPEMIDKLKKLAGQIPDQEKDCRIDTSKSTSHVEVYVKEETPPPAVDGWELWWPKGEDKWVLIPVGQEPKSWFERPE
;
A
#
# COMPACT_ATOMS: atom_id res chain seq x y z
N MET A 1 20.91 -6.00 -22.80
CA MET A 1 21.21 -5.83 -21.35
C MET A 1 20.00 -6.35 -20.58
N SER A 2 20.16 -7.29 -19.64
CA SER A 2 19.02 -7.85 -18.89
C SER A 2 18.43 -6.82 -17.93
N GLU A 3 17.14 -6.94 -17.59
CA GLU A 3 16.47 -6.07 -16.61
C GLU A 3 17.18 -6.11 -15.24
N LYS A 4 17.66 -7.29 -14.84
CA LYS A 4 18.47 -7.46 -13.63
C LYS A 4 19.73 -6.60 -13.65
N PHE A 5 20.46 -6.56 -14.77
CA PHE A 5 21.66 -5.73 -14.88
C PHE A 5 21.31 -4.23 -14.89
N LYS A 6 20.23 -3.85 -15.59
CA LYS A 6 19.73 -2.47 -15.58
C LYS A 6 19.40 -1.99 -14.16
N PHE A 7 18.68 -2.82 -13.40
CA PHE A 7 18.36 -2.54 -11.99
C PHE A 7 19.62 -2.28 -11.16
N TYR A 8 20.60 -3.20 -11.17
CA TYR A 8 21.80 -3.03 -10.35
C TYR A 8 22.64 -1.81 -10.76
N ARG A 9 22.68 -1.49 -12.05
CA ARG A 9 23.33 -0.27 -12.53
C ARG A 9 22.64 0.97 -11.97
N GLU A 10 21.32 1.06 -12.06
CA GLU A 10 20.53 2.17 -11.51
C GLU A 10 20.68 2.30 -9.99
N SER A 11 20.67 1.17 -9.27
CA SER A 11 20.91 1.11 -7.83
C SER A 11 22.29 1.67 -7.45
N ILE A 12 23.34 1.30 -8.21
CA ILE A 12 24.70 1.79 -7.96
C ILE A 12 24.79 3.30 -8.21
N GLU A 13 24.21 3.81 -9.29
CA GLU A 13 24.23 5.26 -9.57
C GLU A 13 23.47 6.06 -8.50
N SER A 14 22.30 5.58 -8.09
CA SER A 14 21.52 6.19 -7.01
C SER A 14 22.29 6.18 -5.67
N ALA A 15 22.94 5.06 -5.36
CA ALA A 15 23.78 4.91 -4.17
C ALA A 15 25.01 5.81 -4.17
N LYS A 16 25.66 6.02 -5.34
CA LYS A 16 26.79 6.95 -5.45
C LYS A 16 26.37 8.38 -5.14
N GLU A 17 25.22 8.81 -5.64
CA GLU A 17 24.71 10.15 -5.37
C GLU A 17 24.36 10.32 -3.89
N ALA A 18 23.66 9.34 -3.31
CA ALA A 18 23.33 9.32 -1.89
C ALA A 18 24.58 9.30 -0.99
N ALA A 19 25.63 8.56 -1.37
CA ALA A 19 26.85 8.43 -0.59
C ALA A 19 27.61 9.76 -0.45
N LYS A 20 27.40 10.73 -1.34
CA LYS A 20 28.02 12.07 -1.24
C LYS A 20 27.72 12.76 0.08
N THR A 21 26.61 12.45 0.76
CA THR A 21 26.27 13.05 2.06
C THR A 21 27.24 12.68 3.18
N ILE A 22 27.94 11.55 3.07
CA ILE A 22 28.81 11.03 4.14
C ILE A 22 30.31 11.13 3.80
N ILE A 23 30.61 11.76 2.68
CA ILE A 23 31.98 11.92 2.19
C ILE A 23 32.51 13.27 2.65
N PRO A 24 33.65 13.31 3.36
CA PRO A 24 34.28 14.58 3.73
C PRO A 24 34.61 15.42 2.50
N GLU A 25 34.49 16.75 2.62
CA GLU A 25 34.76 17.76 1.57
C GLU A 25 36.15 17.65 0.90
N GLU A 26 37.06 16.87 1.48
CA GLU A 26 38.43 16.69 1.02
C GLU A 26 38.56 15.80 -0.24
N ILE A 27 37.50 15.11 -0.66
CA ILE A 27 37.51 14.27 -1.87
C ILE A 27 37.21 15.12 -3.13
N LYS A 28 38.27 15.60 -3.79
CA LYS A 28 38.21 16.52 -4.93
C LYS A 28 38.03 15.88 -6.31
N SER A 29 37.90 14.55 -6.43
CA SER A 29 37.81 13.87 -7.72
C SER A 29 36.97 12.58 -7.71
N TRP A 30 36.46 12.21 -8.89
CA TRP A 30 35.68 11.00 -9.12
C TRP A 30 36.44 9.71 -8.81
N GLU A 31 37.73 9.64 -9.15
CA GLU A 31 38.59 8.53 -8.73
C GLU A 31 38.69 8.46 -7.20
N GLY A 32 38.84 9.59 -6.51
CA GLY A 32 38.89 9.62 -5.03
C GLY A 32 37.59 9.17 -4.36
N LEU A 33 36.45 9.52 -4.97
CA LEU A 33 35.12 9.08 -4.56
C LEU A 33 34.97 7.57 -4.67
N ASN A 34 35.23 7.02 -5.86
CA ASN A 34 35.14 5.59 -6.10
C ASN A 34 36.17 4.83 -5.27
N GLN A 35 37.36 5.37 -5.06
CA GLN A 35 38.39 4.74 -4.25
C GLN A 35 38.00 4.72 -2.76
N SER A 36 37.38 5.79 -2.25
CA SER A 36 36.89 5.81 -0.85
C SER A 36 35.67 4.92 -0.65
N ILE A 37 34.71 4.92 -1.59
CA ILE A 37 33.58 3.98 -1.57
C ILE A 37 34.08 2.54 -1.68
N ASN A 38 35.01 2.26 -2.58
CA ASN A 38 35.60 0.93 -2.74
C ASN A 38 36.44 0.54 -1.54
N GLN A 39 37.17 1.46 -0.89
CA GLN A 39 37.94 1.19 0.32
C GLN A 39 37.03 0.87 1.50
N LEU A 40 35.98 1.69 1.72
CA LEU A 40 34.93 1.43 2.72
C LEU A 40 34.21 0.09 2.45
N ALA A 41 34.01 -0.27 1.18
CA ALA A 41 33.40 -1.53 0.78
C ALA A 41 34.36 -2.76 0.79
N GLN A 42 35.65 -2.57 0.53
CA GLN A 42 36.68 -3.63 0.44
C GLN A 42 37.25 -3.98 1.82
N GLU A 43 37.34 -3.04 2.75
CA GLU A 43 37.95 -3.26 4.07
C GLU A 43 37.14 -4.21 4.97
N LYS A 44 36.01 -4.79 4.51
CA LYS A 44 35.04 -5.52 5.36
C LYS A 44 34.59 -4.71 6.59
N LYS A 45 34.86 -3.40 6.60
CA LYS A 45 34.39 -2.40 7.55
C LYS A 45 33.04 -1.84 7.11
N THR A 46 32.16 -2.72 6.63
CA THR A 46 30.74 -2.45 6.40
C THR A 46 30.06 -1.74 7.59
N PRO A 47 30.45 -2.00 8.87
CA PRO A 47 29.96 -1.23 10.01
C PRO A 47 30.21 0.27 9.88
N GLU A 48 31.42 0.71 9.54
CA GLU A 48 31.79 2.15 9.55
C GLU A 48 31.03 2.96 8.47
N PHE A 49 30.76 2.41 7.29
CA PHE A 49 30.01 3.10 6.23
C PHE A 49 28.51 3.18 6.55
N LYS A 50 27.93 2.05 6.99
CA LYS A 50 26.53 1.99 7.41
C LYS A 50 26.30 2.90 8.61
N GLU A 51 27.18 2.86 9.61
CA GLU A 51 27.14 3.73 10.78
C GLU A 51 27.17 5.20 10.38
N LYS A 52 28.05 5.63 9.46
CA LYS A 52 28.06 7.02 8.97
C LYS A 52 26.76 7.46 8.31
N ILE A 53 26.14 6.60 7.49
CA ILE A 53 24.83 6.90 6.89
C ILE A 53 23.80 7.06 8.00
N LEU A 54 23.77 6.11 8.94
CA LEU A 54 22.86 6.16 10.08
C LEU A 54 23.09 7.43 10.91
N GLU A 55 24.33 7.84 11.16
CA GLU A 55 24.67 9.07 11.90
C GLU A 55 24.32 10.35 11.15
N THR A 56 24.41 10.34 9.82
CA THR A 56 24.18 11.54 8.99
C THR A 56 22.70 11.73 8.67
N TRP A 57 21.97 10.65 8.37
CA TRP A 57 20.57 10.71 7.97
C TRP A 57 19.66 10.63 9.19
N GLN A 58 19.53 11.76 9.87
CA GLN A 58 18.73 11.89 11.09
C GLN A 58 17.43 12.67 10.84
N GLU A 59 17.49 13.71 10.02
CA GLU A 59 16.35 14.59 9.73
C GLU A 59 15.72 14.24 8.38
N PHE A 60 14.41 14.03 8.38
CA PHE A 60 13.63 13.67 7.20
C PHE A 60 12.50 14.67 6.97
N ALA A 61 12.21 14.92 5.70
CA ALA A 61 10.98 15.59 5.28
C ALA A 61 10.28 14.75 4.23
N VAL A 62 8.95 14.69 4.27
CA VAL A 62 8.14 14.00 3.27
C VAL A 62 6.98 14.88 2.82
N SER A 63 6.57 14.71 1.56
CA SER A 63 5.35 15.35 1.05
C SER A 63 4.15 14.99 1.92
N GLY A 64 3.49 16.00 2.48
CA GLY A 64 2.23 15.85 3.19
C GLY A 64 1.03 16.06 2.28
N VAL A 65 -0.11 15.54 2.68
CA VAL A 65 -1.35 15.70 1.90
C VAL A 65 -2.04 17.02 2.24
N LEU A 66 -2.26 17.86 1.24
CA LEU A 66 -3.13 19.03 1.36
C LEU A 66 -4.60 18.61 1.32
N GLN A 67 -5.37 19.01 2.33
CA GLN A 67 -6.81 18.79 2.38
C GLN A 67 -7.54 20.09 2.64
N PHE A 68 -8.67 20.27 1.98
CA PHE A 68 -9.54 21.41 2.24
C PHE A 68 -10.23 21.26 3.60
N ASP A 69 -9.97 22.18 4.51
CA ASP A 69 -10.67 22.25 5.78
C ASP A 69 -11.90 23.14 5.63
N LYS A 70 -13.08 22.54 5.73
CA LYS A 70 -14.35 23.27 5.61
C LYS A 70 -14.57 24.30 6.72
N LYS A 71 -13.96 24.13 7.89
CA LYS A 71 -14.11 25.07 9.01
C LYS A 71 -13.29 26.33 8.78
N GLU A 72 -12.08 26.15 8.24
CA GLU A 72 -11.13 27.24 8.01
C GLU A 72 -11.23 27.81 6.59
N ASP A 73 -12.05 27.22 5.71
CA ASP A 73 -12.23 27.57 4.29
C ASP A 73 -10.89 27.64 3.51
N GLN A 74 -9.91 26.82 3.91
CA GLN A 74 -8.56 26.83 3.35
C GLN A 74 -7.97 25.42 3.24
N LEU A 75 -6.95 25.29 2.38
CA LEU A 75 -6.13 24.08 2.32
C LEU A 75 -5.20 24.02 3.53
N VAL A 76 -5.32 22.95 4.31
CA VAL A 76 -4.45 22.65 5.45
C VAL A 76 -3.56 21.46 5.12
N LEU A 77 -2.30 21.54 5.53
CA LEU A 77 -1.37 20.43 5.45
C LEU A 77 -1.72 19.40 6.53
N LYS A 78 -1.97 18.16 6.12
CA LYS A 78 -2.15 17.06 7.05
C LYS A 78 -0.81 16.38 7.32
N THR A 79 -0.61 15.95 8.56
CA THR A 79 0.61 15.27 9.02
C THR A 79 0.58 13.79 8.67
N PHE A 80 0.30 13.49 7.40
CA PHE A 80 0.42 12.16 6.82
C PHE A 80 0.80 12.29 5.35
N THR A 81 1.46 11.25 4.83
CA THR A 81 1.85 11.10 3.42
C THR A 81 1.01 10.01 2.76
N ASP A 82 0.98 10.00 1.43
CA ASP A 82 0.26 8.99 0.65
C ASP A 82 0.94 7.61 0.66
N LEU A 83 0.54 6.71 -0.23
CA LEU A 83 1.11 5.36 -0.30
C LEU A 83 2.59 5.37 -0.66
N ASP A 84 3.02 6.23 -1.60
CA ASP A 84 4.40 6.26 -2.07
C ASP A 84 5.34 6.67 -0.94
N GLY A 85 5.06 7.83 -0.31
CA GLY A 85 5.84 8.29 0.84
C GLY A 85 5.80 7.33 2.04
N ARG A 86 4.65 6.66 2.32
CA ARG A 86 4.56 5.68 3.41
C ARG A 86 5.44 4.46 3.13
N CYS A 87 5.47 3.99 1.89
CA CYS A 87 6.31 2.86 1.50
C CYS A 87 7.79 3.24 1.45
N ALA A 88 8.15 4.44 1.00
CA ALA A 88 9.52 4.97 1.07
C ALA A 88 10.05 4.99 2.52
N LEU A 89 9.25 5.50 3.46
CA LEU A 89 9.57 5.47 4.89
C LEU A 89 9.69 4.03 5.44
N GLY A 90 8.86 3.11 4.95
CA GLY A 90 8.92 1.69 5.30
C GLY A 90 10.22 1.04 4.85
N VAL A 91 10.65 1.29 3.61
CA VAL A 91 11.92 0.79 3.06
C VAL A 91 13.12 1.31 3.87
N LEU A 92 13.12 2.58 4.28
CA LEU A 92 14.17 3.12 5.15
C LEU A 92 14.25 2.36 6.48
N LYS A 93 13.10 2.05 7.09
CA LYS A 93 13.05 1.28 8.34
C LYS A 93 13.59 -0.14 8.16
N GLU A 94 13.26 -0.82 7.06
CA GLU A 94 13.83 -2.14 6.73
C GLU A 94 15.35 -2.09 6.52
N ALA A 95 15.87 -0.98 6.00
CA ALA A 95 17.31 -0.74 5.88
C ALA A 95 18.01 -0.40 7.22
N GLY A 96 17.24 -0.28 8.31
CA GLY A 96 17.71 0.09 9.65
C GLY A 96 17.86 1.59 9.89
N ILE A 97 17.35 2.43 8.98
CA ILE A 97 17.31 3.89 9.13
C ILE A 97 16.06 4.27 9.91
N ASN A 98 16.20 5.18 10.88
CA ASN A 98 15.10 5.61 11.75
C ASN A 98 14.56 6.99 11.32
N PRO A 99 13.47 7.08 10.55
CA PRO A 99 12.88 8.35 10.16
C PRO A 99 11.94 8.91 11.25
N ALA A 100 12.39 8.92 12.51
CA ALA A 100 11.59 9.42 13.63
C ALA A 100 11.49 10.95 13.66
N ASP A 101 12.56 11.64 13.26
CA ASP A 101 12.55 13.09 13.07
C ASP A 101 12.03 13.43 11.68
N LEU A 102 10.71 13.26 11.52
CA LEU A 102 10.00 13.42 10.25
C LEU A 102 9.14 14.68 10.26
N SER A 103 9.43 15.59 9.34
CA SER A 103 8.60 16.74 9.02
C SER A 103 7.70 16.45 7.81
N TYR A 104 6.43 16.85 7.88
CA TYR A 104 5.57 16.89 6.70
C TYR A 104 5.65 18.29 6.09
N VAL A 105 5.97 18.38 4.80
CA VAL A 105 6.05 19.64 4.05
C VAL A 105 4.96 19.68 2.98
N LYS A 106 4.62 20.87 2.45
CA LYS A 106 3.66 20.91 1.34
C LYS A 106 4.29 20.31 0.09
N PRO A 107 3.49 19.76 -0.85
CA PRO A 107 3.99 19.30 -2.13
C PRO A 107 4.85 20.36 -2.83
N GLY A 108 6.07 19.99 -3.25
CA GLY A 108 7.06 20.87 -3.87
C GLY A 108 7.91 21.70 -2.89
N GLU A 109 7.48 21.85 -1.62
CA GLU A 109 8.34 22.42 -0.57
C GLU A 109 9.36 21.37 -0.08
N TYR A 110 10.43 21.81 0.57
CA TYR A 110 11.45 20.91 1.11
C TYR A 110 12.07 21.48 2.40
N LEU A 111 12.69 20.62 3.19
CA LEU A 111 13.46 21.01 4.38
C LEU A 111 14.96 21.01 4.05
N LYS A 112 15.59 22.18 4.19
CA LYS A 112 17.01 22.37 3.94
C LYS A 112 17.84 21.53 4.93
N GLY A 113 18.85 20.81 4.43
CA GLY A 113 19.75 19.99 5.26
C GLY A 113 19.18 18.62 5.65
N ALA A 114 17.93 18.33 5.29
CA ALA A 114 17.27 17.07 5.58
C ALA A 114 17.30 16.12 4.36
N VAL A 115 16.93 14.87 4.61
CA VAL A 115 16.58 13.90 3.56
C VAL A 115 15.11 14.10 3.18
N ASN A 116 14.88 14.60 1.98
CA ASN A 116 13.56 14.91 1.45
C ASN A 116 13.05 13.74 0.60
N LEU A 117 11.86 13.24 0.92
CA LEU A 117 11.19 12.12 0.27
C LEU A 117 9.95 12.63 -0.44
N ASP A 118 9.76 12.26 -1.70
CA ASP A 118 8.56 12.53 -2.47
C ASP A 118 8.25 14.03 -2.66
N THR A 119 9.28 14.87 -2.53
CA THR A 119 9.14 16.33 -2.55
C THR A 119 10.45 17.02 -2.93
N GLY A 120 10.34 18.30 -3.34
CA GLY A 120 11.47 19.14 -3.74
C GLY A 120 11.65 19.33 -5.25
N ASP A 121 10.71 18.80 -6.05
CA ASP A 121 10.67 18.90 -7.51
C ASP A 121 11.96 18.40 -8.19
N LYS A 122 12.54 17.32 -7.65
CA LYS A 122 13.73 16.65 -8.21
C LYS A 122 13.35 15.32 -8.86
N PHE A 123 14.29 14.76 -9.62
CA PHE A 123 14.12 13.43 -10.21
C PHE A 123 15.30 12.53 -9.89
N GLY A 124 15.00 11.36 -9.32
CA GLY A 124 15.99 10.41 -8.84
C GLY A 124 16.51 10.75 -7.44
N VAL A 125 17.75 10.37 -7.20
CA VAL A 125 18.52 10.81 -6.03
C VAL A 125 19.31 12.04 -6.44
N VAL A 126 19.21 13.12 -5.67
CA VAL A 126 19.96 14.36 -5.92
C VAL A 126 20.52 14.88 -4.61
N TYR A 127 21.84 15.10 -4.54
CA TYR A 127 22.47 15.76 -3.41
C TYR A 127 22.85 17.20 -3.76
N GLU A 128 22.35 18.16 -2.99
CA GLU A 128 22.69 19.57 -3.11
C GLU A 128 23.69 19.98 -2.03
N GLU A 129 24.97 20.00 -2.42
CA GLU A 129 26.09 20.34 -1.55
C GLU A 129 25.97 21.71 -0.83
N PRO A 130 25.55 22.82 -1.47
CA PRO A 130 25.48 24.13 -0.80
C PRO A 130 24.52 24.17 0.41
N THR A 131 23.58 23.24 0.44
CA THR A 131 22.56 23.15 1.48
C THR A 131 22.63 21.85 2.27
N TYR A 132 23.53 20.95 1.89
CA TYR A 132 23.60 19.58 2.39
C TYR A 132 22.25 18.85 2.35
N THR A 133 21.42 19.15 1.34
CA THR A 133 20.08 18.57 1.21
C THR A 133 20.12 17.36 0.29
N LEU A 134 19.53 16.25 0.70
CA LEU A 134 19.37 15.06 -0.13
C LEU A 134 17.91 14.92 -0.55
N TYR A 135 17.67 14.62 -1.82
CA TYR A 135 16.33 14.43 -2.38
C TYR A 135 16.19 13.02 -2.92
N PHE A 136 15.05 12.40 -2.61
CA PHE A 136 14.52 11.20 -3.25
C PHE A 136 13.16 11.57 -3.81
N ASP A 137 13.10 11.89 -5.10
CA ASP A 137 11.90 12.47 -5.70
C ASP A 137 11.78 12.10 -7.17
N HIS A 138 10.57 12.19 -7.72
CA HIS A 138 10.26 11.89 -9.12
C HIS A 138 9.40 12.99 -9.78
N HIS A 139 9.19 14.12 -9.09
CA HIS A 139 8.32 15.21 -9.50
C HIS A 139 8.97 16.27 -10.41
N ALA A 140 10.24 16.12 -10.82
CA ALA A 140 10.89 17.14 -11.63
C ALA A 140 10.08 17.53 -12.89
N PRO A 141 9.86 18.85 -13.14
CA PRO A 141 9.07 19.34 -14.25
C PRO A 141 9.51 18.78 -15.60
N GLY A 142 8.54 18.36 -16.42
CA GLY A 142 8.79 17.83 -17.77
C GLY A 142 9.26 16.38 -17.82
N THR A 143 9.49 15.72 -16.67
CA THR A 143 9.92 14.32 -16.66
C THR A 143 8.77 13.38 -17.03
N LYS A 144 9.01 12.50 -17.99
CA LYS A 144 8.07 11.44 -18.42
C LYS A 144 8.44 10.04 -17.90
N ALA A 145 9.59 9.91 -17.24
CA ALA A 145 10.02 8.64 -16.69
C ALA A 145 9.06 8.20 -15.57
N VAL A 146 8.68 6.93 -15.61
CA VAL A 146 7.75 6.31 -14.65
C VAL A 146 8.58 5.67 -13.56
N THR A 147 8.41 6.16 -12.34
CA THR A 147 8.98 5.59 -11.10
C THR A 147 8.19 6.14 -9.90
N SER A 148 8.56 5.72 -8.70
CA SER A 148 8.02 6.20 -7.43
C SER A 148 9.16 6.52 -6.47
N THR A 149 8.90 7.35 -5.47
CA THR A 149 9.86 7.62 -4.40
C THR A 149 10.26 6.34 -3.68
N ALA A 150 9.31 5.43 -3.41
CA ALA A 150 9.57 4.13 -2.80
C ALA A 150 10.54 3.29 -3.63
N GLU A 151 10.40 3.27 -4.96
CA GLU A 151 11.32 2.56 -5.85
C GLU A 151 12.73 3.17 -5.83
N ILE A 152 12.84 4.50 -5.86
CA ILE A 152 14.13 5.19 -5.81
C ILE A 152 14.83 4.87 -4.48
N VAL A 153 14.12 4.96 -3.36
CA VAL A 153 14.67 4.62 -2.03
C VAL A 153 15.08 3.16 -1.98
N TYR A 154 14.25 2.22 -2.44
CA TYR A 154 14.57 0.79 -2.47
C TYR A 154 15.83 0.47 -3.28
N LYS A 155 15.92 1.00 -4.51
CA LYS A 155 17.12 0.86 -5.35
C LYS A 155 18.36 1.42 -4.68
N THR A 156 18.23 2.56 -4.01
CA THR A 156 19.33 3.21 -3.30
C THR A 156 19.79 2.38 -2.11
N MET A 157 18.87 1.87 -1.29
CA MET A 157 19.20 1.06 -0.12
C MET A 157 19.91 -0.25 -0.51
N ILE A 158 19.50 -0.87 -1.63
CA ILE A 158 20.22 -2.01 -2.20
C ILE A 158 21.61 -1.62 -2.70
N GLY A 159 21.73 -0.50 -3.43
CA GLY A 159 23.01 -0.02 -3.95
C GLY A 159 24.01 0.32 -2.84
N LEU A 160 23.53 0.86 -1.72
CA LEU A 160 24.30 1.14 -0.50
C LEU A 160 24.57 -0.12 0.34
N ARG A 161 24.02 -1.28 -0.07
CA ARG A 161 24.10 -2.56 0.67
C ARG A 161 23.52 -2.48 2.08
N LEU A 162 22.53 -1.61 2.29
CA LEU A 162 21.77 -1.50 3.54
C LEU A 162 20.58 -2.44 3.57
N LEU A 163 20.14 -2.89 2.39
CA LEU A 163 19.03 -3.82 2.22
C LEU A 163 19.42 -4.91 1.21
N GLU A 164 18.95 -6.14 1.46
CA GLU A 164 19.01 -7.21 0.48
C GLU A 164 17.75 -7.24 -0.38
N LYS A 165 17.91 -7.53 -1.67
CA LYS A 165 16.80 -7.66 -2.60
C LYS A 165 15.99 -8.92 -2.28
N SER A 166 14.66 -8.79 -2.21
CA SER A 166 13.75 -9.93 -2.02
C SER A 166 12.56 -9.83 -2.97
N GLU A 167 12.01 -10.97 -3.37
CA GLU A 167 10.91 -10.97 -4.34
C GLU A 167 9.64 -10.30 -3.81
N SER A 168 9.34 -10.44 -2.51
CA SER A 168 8.18 -9.79 -1.90
C SER A 168 8.33 -8.28 -1.87
N MET A 169 9.54 -7.76 -1.59
CA MET A 169 9.82 -6.33 -1.67
C MET A 169 9.74 -5.83 -3.11
N ASP A 170 10.28 -6.58 -4.07
CA ASP A 170 10.17 -6.21 -5.49
C ASP A 170 8.70 -6.08 -5.93
N ARG A 171 7.85 -7.03 -5.52
CA ARG A 171 6.40 -7.00 -5.82
C ARG A 171 5.71 -5.82 -5.15
N LEU A 172 6.04 -5.52 -3.89
CA LEU A 172 5.51 -4.35 -3.18
C LEU A 172 5.88 -3.05 -3.89
N ILE A 173 7.15 -2.91 -4.26
CA ILE A 173 7.66 -1.70 -4.91
C ILE A 173 7.06 -1.53 -6.31
N ASP A 174 6.97 -2.60 -7.10
CA ASP A 174 6.28 -2.58 -8.40
C ASP A 174 4.80 -2.19 -8.24
N PHE A 175 4.11 -2.72 -7.23
CA PHE A 175 2.74 -2.36 -6.92
C PHE A 175 2.57 -0.87 -6.59
N VAL A 176 3.41 -0.32 -5.71
CA VAL A 176 3.38 1.09 -5.32
C VAL A 176 3.68 1.98 -6.53
N THR A 177 4.72 1.67 -7.31
CA THR A 177 5.06 2.39 -8.54
C THR A 177 3.90 2.40 -9.53
N LYS A 178 3.23 1.25 -9.73
CA LYS A 178 2.07 1.16 -10.61
C LYS A 178 0.87 1.96 -10.10
N ILE A 179 0.63 2.02 -8.79
CA ILE A 179 -0.42 2.87 -8.20
C ILE A 179 -0.13 4.34 -8.44
N ASP A 180 1.07 4.80 -8.08
CA ASP A 180 1.46 6.20 -8.22
C ASP A 180 1.32 6.66 -9.68
N ASN A 181 1.71 5.78 -10.60
CA ASN A 181 1.67 6.06 -12.03
C ASN A 181 0.35 5.67 -12.71
N ARG A 182 -0.69 5.30 -11.96
CA ARG A 182 -2.03 4.90 -12.45
C ARG A 182 -1.98 3.87 -13.59
N GLN A 183 -1.13 2.86 -13.46
CA GLN A 183 -0.90 1.85 -14.50
C GLN A 183 -1.87 0.66 -14.43
N PHE A 184 -2.65 0.55 -13.35
CA PHE A 184 -3.68 -0.47 -13.26
C PHE A 184 -4.86 -0.16 -14.18
N LYS A 185 -5.43 -1.23 -14.73
CA LYS A 185 -6.62 -1.19 -15.57
C LYS A 185 -7.80 -0.59 -14.79
N PRO A 186 -8.56 0.37 -15.34
CA PRO A 186 -9.69 0.98 -14.64
C PRO A 186 -10.75 -0.03 -14.20
N GLU A 187 -10.91 -1.15 -14.92
CA GLU A 187 -11.87 -2.20 -14.62
C GLU A 187 -11.62 -2.85 -13.25
N GLU A 188 -10.39 -2.78 -12.72
CA GLU A 188 -10.08 -3.21 -11.36
C GLU A 188 -10.83 -2.40 -10.29
N PHE A 189 -11.30 -1.19 -10.60
CA PHE A 189 -12.16 -0.43 -9.71
C PHE A 189 -13.42 -1.21 -9.31
N LEU A 190 -14.01 -1.99 -10.23
CA LEU A 190 -15.20 -2.81 -9.97
C LEU A 190 -14.94 -3.93 -8.96
N ARG A 191 -13.68 -4.35 -8.82
CA ARG A 191 -13.24 -5.39 -7.88
C ARG A 191 -12.48 -4.80 -6.69
N SER A 192 -12.45 -3.47 -6.55
CA SER A 192 -11.63 -2.79 -5.55
C SER A 192 -12.00 -3.12 -4.10
N ALA A 193 -13.23 -3.55 -3.84
CA ALA A 193 -13.63 -4.05 -2.52
C ALA A 193 -13.03 -5.42 -2.18
N LYS A 194 -12.48 -6.13 -3.16
CA LYS A 194 -12.07 -7.53 -3.05
C LYS A 194 -10.57 -7.75 -3.13
N THR A 195 -9.77 -6.74 -3.46
CA THR A 195 -8.35 -6.91 -3.78
C THR A 195 -7.48 -5.97 -2.97
N ILE A 196 -6.21 -6.30 -2.76
CA ILE A 196 -5.27 -5.40 -2.06
C ILE A 196 -5.11 -4.07 -2.80
N LEU A 197 -5.19 -4.10 -4.13
CA LEU A 197 -5.15 -2.91 -4.99
C LEU A 197 -6.21 -1.89 -4.60
N GLY A 198 -7.45 -2.33 -4.40
CA GLY A 198 -8.54 -1.43 -4.06
C GLY A 198 -8.58 -1.00 -2.60
N LEU A 199 -7.94 -1.76 -1.71
CA LEU A 199 -7.96 -1.55 -0.25
C LEU A 199 -6.66 -0.91 0.28
N GLN A 200 -5.70 -0.60 -0.61
CA GLN A 200 -4.37 -0.08 -0.28
C GLN A 200 -4.34 1.16 0.63
N ARG A 201 -5.38 1.99 0.61
CA ARG A 201 -5.41 3.24 1.39
C ARG A 201 -5.36 2.98 2.90
N ASP A 202 -5.92 1.86 3.33
CA ASP A 202 -6.01 1.43 4.73
C ASP A 202 -4.87 0.47 5.12
N LEU A 203 -3.91 0.26 4.24
CA LEU A 203 -2.73 -0.57 4.47
C LEU A 203 -1.50 0.30 4.69
N ASP A 204 -0.70 -0.11 5.67
CA ASP A 204 0.66 0.39 5.86
C ASP A 204 1.67 -0.52 5.15
N PHE A 205 2.93 -0.07 5.15
CA PHE A 205 4.03 -0.80 4.54
C PHE A 205 4.16 -2.24 5.07
N ASN A 206 4.03 -2.47 6.37
CA ASN A 206 4.23 -3.79 6.97
C ASN A 206 3.15 -4.77 6.52
N LYS A 207 1.89 -4.33 6.48
CA LYS A 207 0.79 -5.16 5.98
C LYS A 207 0.93 -5.46 4.50
N LEU A 208 1.37 -4.50 3.70
CA LEU A 208 1.64 -4.73 2.27
C LEU A 208 2.79 -5.71 2.07
N LEU A 209 3.87 -5.58 2.86
CA LEU A 209 5.01 -6.48 2.76
C LEU A 209 4.61 -7.91 3.15
N ALA A 210 3.84 -8.05 4.24
CA ALA A 210 3.28 -9.34 4.65
C ALA A 210 2.39 -9.93 3.55
N TYR A 211 1.51 -9.13 2.94
CA TYR A 211 0.70 -9.59 1.81
C TYR A 211 1.54 -10.12 0.65
N PHE A 212 2.58 -9.40 0.22
CA PHE A 212 3.42 -9.85 -0.90
C PHE A 212 4.41 -10.96 -0.55
N GLN A 213 4.56 -11.32 0.73
CA GLN A 213 5.23 -12.57 1.12
C GLN A 213 4.34 -13.78 0.81
N ASP A 214 3.02 -13.62 0.93
CA ASP A 214 2.04 -14.69 0.71
C ASP A 214 1.48 -14.72 -0.71
N HIS A 215 1.47 -13.58 -1.41
CA HIS A 215 0.81 -13.40 -2.71
C HIS A 215 1.75 -12.90 -3.80
N GLN A 216 1.40 -13.23 -5.05
CA GLN A 216 2.15 -12.79 -6.23
C GLN A 216 1.54 -11.55 -6.88
N SER A 217 0.22 -11.38 -6.84
CA SER A 217 -0.46 -10.30 -7.55
C SER A 217 -1.38 -9.47 -6.65
N PRO A 218 -1.40 -8.13 -6.79
CA PRO A 218 -2.30 -7.27 -6.05
C PRO A 218 -3.77 -7.31 -6.50
N THR A 219 -4.07 -8.02 -7.60
CA THR A 219 -5.42 -8.13 -8.19
C THR A 219 -6.10 -9.47 -7.89
N GLU A 220 -5.47 -10.32 -7.08
CA GLU A 220 -6.08 -11.53 -6.53
C GLU A 220 -7.22 -11.15 -5.59
N GLU A 221 -8.35 -11.85 -5.68
CA GLU A 221 -9.45 -11.64 -4.72
C GLU A 221 -9.07 -12.25 -3.38
N LEU A 222 -9.27 -11.47 -2.32
CA LEU A 222 -9.04 -11.91 -0.95
C LEU A 222 -10.15 -12.89 -0.53
N THR A 223 -9.74 -13.96 0.12
CA THR A 223 -10.61 -14.90 0.83
C THR A 223 -11.13 -14.27 2.14
N PRO A 224 -12.24 -14.79 2.71
CA PRO A 224 -12.71 -14.37 4.03
C PRO A 224 -11.63 -14.43 5.12
N GLU A 225 -10.78 -15.45 5.07
CA GLU A 225 -9.66 -15.65 6.01
C GLU A 225 -8.59 -14.56 5.84
N GLU A 226 -8.29 -14.16 4.61
CA GLU A 226 -7.33 -13.09 4.32
C GLU A 226 -7.86 -11.70 4.73
N PHE A 227 -9.17 -11.45 4.55
CA PHE A 227 -9.78 -10.22 5.07
C PHE A 227 -9.62 -10.11 6.58
N GLU A 228 -9.76 -11.21 7.31
CA GLU A 228 -9.54 -11.24 8.76
C GLU A 228 -8.05 -11.06 9.09
N LYS A 229 -7.17 -11.80 8.41
CA LYS A 229 -5.71 -11.76 8.61
C LYS A 229 -5.14 -10.35 8.48
N TYR A 230 -5.58 -9.58 7.49
CA TYR A 230 -5.08 -8.23 7.23
C TYR A 230 -5.93 -7.11 7.88
N GLY A 231 -7.04 -7.47 8.53
CA GLY A 231 -7.97 -6.53 9.18
C GLY A 231 -8.68 -5.61 8.17
N LEU A 232 -9.16 -6.18 7.06
CA LEU A 232 -9.69 -5.45 5.91
C LEU A 232 -11.21 -5.57 5.71
N LYS A 233 -11.90 -6.38 6.52
CA LYS A 233 -13.33 -6.66 6.33
C LYS A 233 -14.22 -5.42 6.28
N GLU A 234 -14.12 -4.54 7.28
CA GLU A 234 -14.94 -3.31 7.33
C GLU A 234 -14.60 -2.34 6.19
N VAL A 235 -13.32 -2.26 5.83
CA VAL A 235 -12.82 -1.44 4.74
C VAL A 235 -13.38 -1.94 3.41
N ALA A 236 -13.39 -3.26 3.19
CA ALA A 236 -13.95 -3.91 2.01
C ALA A 236 -15.44 -3.62 1.86
N GLU A 237 -16.23 -3.77 2.92
CA GLU A 237 -17.67 -3.47 2.91
C GLU A 237 -17.95 -1.99 2.61
N LYS A 238 -17.14 -1.08 3.13
CA LYS A 238 -17.22 0.35 2.81
C LYS A 238 -16.85 0.62 1.35
N GLN A 239 -15.77 0.00 0.87
CA GLN A 239 -15.32 0.17 -0.51
C GLN A 239 -16.34 -0.38 -1.51
N GLN A 240 -17.02 -1.50 -1.21
CA GLN A 240 -18.08 -2.04 -2.07
C GLN A 240 -19.23 -1.03 -2.22
N ARG A 241 -19.68 -0.42 -1.11
CA ARG A 241 -20.70 0.64 -1.17
C ARG A 241 -20.26 1.83 -2.03
N VAL A 242 -18.99 2.22 -1.92
CA VAL A 242 -18.42 3.30 -2.75
C VAL A 242 -18.45 2.93 -4.23
N VAL A 243 -18.11 1.70 -4.59
CA VAL A 243 -18.18 1.20 -5.98
C VAL A 243 -19.62 1.24 -6.48
N ASP A 244 -20.56 0.67 -5.71
CA ASP A 244 -21.96 0.57 -6.10
C ASP A 244 -22.59 1.97 -6.29
N GLU A 245 -22.38 2.88 -5.33
CA GLU A 245 -22.84 4.27 -5.40
C GLU A 245 -22.24 5.01 -6.61
N ALA A 246 -20.94 4.83 -6.86
CA ALA A 246 -20.25 5.51 -7.97
C ALA A 246 -20.76 5.04 -9.33
N MET A 247 -20.95 3.73 -9.51
CA MET A 247 -21.45 3.19 -10.77
C MET A 247 -22.91 3.58 -11.02
N ALA A 248 -23.76 3.56 -9.97
CA ALA A 248 -25.13 4.05 -10.08
C ALA A 248 -25.19 5.55 -10.44
N THR A 249 -24.29 6.35 -9.86
CA THR A 249 -24.17 7.79 -10.17
C THR A 249 -23.71 8.00 -11.61
N LEU A 250 -22.73 7.22 -12.07
CA LEU A 250 -22.25 7.31 -13.44
C LEU A 250 -23.36 7.00 -14.47
N ASP A 251 -24.14 5.94 -14.23
CA ASP A 251 -25.29 5.56 -15.08
C ASP A 251 -26.37 6.66 -15.11
N LYS A 252 -26.57 7.34 -13.99
CA LYS A 252 -27.49 8.49 -13.91
C LYS A 252 -26.94 9.67 -14.74
N MET A 253 -25.66 10.00 -14.58
CA MET A 253 -25.01 11.08 -15.33
C MET A 253 -25.03 10.85 -16.85
N GLU A 254 -24.86 9.60 -17.30
CA GLU A 254 -25.02 9.21 -18.71
C GLU A 254 -26.43 9.56 -19.22
N LYS A 255 -27.48 9.20 -18.47
CA LYS A 255 -28.88 9.46 -18.84
C LYS A 255 -29.23 10.96 -18.83
N GLU A 256 -28.55 11.74 -18.00
CA GLU A 256 -28.68 13.20 -17.94
C GLU A 256 -27.92 13.94 -19.06
N GLY A 257 -27.21 13.21 -19.93
CA GLY A 257 -26.42 13.82 -21.00
C GLY A 257 -25.14 14.51 -20.52
N LYS A 258 -24.64 14.16 -19.32
CA LYS A 258 -23.37 14.66 -18.77
C LYS A 258 -22.15 13.93 -19.33
N VAL A 259 -22.33 13.04 -20.30
CA VAL A 259 -21.25 12.42 -21.07
C VAL A 259 -21.23 13.03 -22.46
N VAL A 260 -20.10 13.64 -22.80
CA VAL A 260 -19.93 14.39 -24.06
C VAL A 260 -18.87 13.74 -24.93
N ASP A 261 -19.14 13.67 -26.23
CA ASP A 261 -18.15 13.27 -27.22
C ASP A 261 -17.21 14.43 -27.52
N THR A 262 -15.91 14.17 -27.52
CA THR A 262 -14.85 15.17 -27.74
C THR A 262 -13.77 14.61 -28.67
N ALA A 263 -12.81 15.45 -29.08
CA ALA A 263 -11.61 14.98 -29.80
C ALA A 263 -10.79 13.97 -28.97
N TYR A 264 -10.96 13.97 -27.65
CA TYR A 264 -10.28 13.10 -26.71
C TYR A 264 -11.08 11.82 -26.36
N GLY A 265 -12.26 11.62 -26.96
CA GLY A 265 -13.16 10.50 -26.67
C GLY A 265 -14.38 10.93 -25.85
N LYS A 266 -15.05 9.97 -25.20
CA LYS A 266 -16.19 10.23 -24.33
C LYS A 266 -15.71 10.71 -22.97
N ILE A 267 -16.19 11.89 -22.55
CA ILE A 267 -15.79 12.52 -21.29
C ILE A 267 -16.99 12.71 -20.39
N VAL A 268 -16.84 12.33 -19.12
CA VAL A 268 -17.82 12.64 -18.07
C VAL A 268 -17.63 14.08 -17.58
N VAL A 269 -18.69 14.87 -17.56
CA VAL A 269 -18.71 16.22 -16.98
C VAL A 269 -19.22 16.15 -15.55
N ASN A 270 -18.29 16.15 -14.60
CA ASN A 270 -18.55 16.03 -13.16
C ASN A 270 -18.50 17.41 -12.48
N VAL A 271 -19.66 18.05 -12.34
CA VAL A 271 -19.78 19.35 -11.69
C VAL A 271 -19.94 19.18 -10.18
N ASN A 272 -19.17 19.94 -9.39
CA ASN A 272 -19.21 19.93 -7.92
C ASN A 272 -18.99 18.54 -7.29
N ASN A 273 -18.21 17.67 -7.96
CA ASN A 273 -17.88 16.33 -7.49
C ASN A 273 -19.10 15.44 -7.19
N GLU A 274 -20.15 15.49 -8.02
CA GLU A 274 -21.29 14.56 -7.97
C GLU A 274 -20.80 13.09 -7.99
N LEU A 275 -19.86 12.77 -8.89
CA LEU A 275 -19.14 11.50 -8.91
C LEU A 275 -17.95 11.55 -7.94
N LYS A 276 -18.18 11.13 -6.69
CA LYS A 276 -17.22 11.26 -5.57
C LYS A 276 -15.83 10.63 -5.81
N VAL A 277 -15.77 9.49 -6.50
CA VAL A 277 -14.50 8.79 -6.81
C VAL A 277 -13.84 9.27 -8.11
N GLY A 278 -14.47 10.23 -8.80
CA GLY A 278 -13.95 10.90 -9.98
C GLY A 278 -13.47 9.93 -11.06
N ALA A 279 -12.20 10.05 -11.43
CA ALA A 279 -11.59 9.34 -12.55
C ALA A 279 -11.64 7.80 -12.41
N SER A 280 -11.56 7.26 -11.19
CA SER A 280 -11.54 5.81 -10.98
C SER A 280 -12.80 5.11 -11.49
N ALA A 281 -13.98 5.72 -11.29
CA ALA A 281 -15.23 5.19 -11.84
C ALA A 281 -15.44 5.61 -13.30
N ALA A 282 -15.13 6.86 -13.65
CA ALA A 282 -15.35 7.36 -15.01
C ALA A 282 -14.59 6.52 -16.05
N TYR A 283 -13.35 6.13 -15.76
CA TYR A 283 -12.51 5.35 -16.68
C TYR A 283 -12.94 3.90 -16.88
N VAL A 284 -13.90 3.40 -16.10
CA VAL A 284 -14.51 2.09 -16.34
C VAL A 284 -15.29 2.08 -17.65
N LYS A 285 -15.91 3.21 -18.03
CA LYS A 285 -16.81 3.31 -19.19
C LYS A 285 -16.41 4.36 -20.22
N HIS A 286 -15.58 5.34 -19.82
CA HIS A 286 -15.31 6.53 -20.61
C HIS A 286 -13.81 6.82 -20.70
N ASP A 287 -13.43 7.70 -21.62
CA ASP A 287 -12.04 8.01 -21.94
C ASP A 287 -11.47 9.14 -21.07
N GLY A 288 -12.35 9.92 -20.45
CA GLY A 288 -12.00 11.11 -19.70
C GLY A 288 -13.01 11.52 -18.64
N ILE A 289 -12.60 12.44 -17.77
CA ILE A 289 -13.48 13.17 -16.85
C ILE A 289 -13.02 14.62 -16.72
N ILE A 290 -13.97 15.55 -16.67
CA ILE A 290 -13.80 16.92 -16.25
C ILE A 290 -14.42 17.05 -14.86
N ASN A 291 -13.62 17.28 -13.83
CA ASN A 291 -14.11 17.73 -12.54
C ASN A 291 -14.12 19.25 -12.54
N PHE A 292 -15.30 19.87 -12.49
CA PHE A 292 -15.44 21.32 -12.58
C PHE A 292 -16.15 21.84 -11.32
N THR A 293 -15.51 22.78 -10.62
CA THR A 293 -16.14 23.54 -9.54
C THR A 293 -16.21 25.00 -10.01
N PRO A 294 -17.41 25.52 -10.29
CA PRO A 294 -17.58 26.88 -10.81
C PRO A 294 -16.80 27.90 -10.00
N GLU A 295 -16.16 28.84 -10.70
CA GLU A 295 -15.39 29.98 -10.14
C GLU A 295 -14.14 29.59 -9.34
N LYS A 296 -13.94 28.29 -9.01
CA LYS A 296 -12.88 27.84 -8.10
C LYS A 296 -11.79 27.03 -8.79
N SER A 297 -12.15 25.94 -9.48
CA SER A 297 -11.15 24.96 -9.92
C SER A 297 -11.66 24.04 -11.02
N PHE A 298 -10.74 23.45 -11.77
CA PHE A 298 -11.06 22.31 -12.62
C PHE A 298 -9.91 21.31 -12.69
N ALA A 299 -10.24 20.06 -13.04
CA ALA A 299 -9.28 19.06 -13.45
C ALA A 299 -9.86 18.25 -14.62
N VAL A 300 -9.20 18.30 -15.77
CA VAL A 300 -9.49 17.45 -16.94
C VAL A 300 -8.46 16.34 -16.97
N THR A 301 -8.91 15.09 -17.07
CA THR A 301 -8.01 13.93 -17.07
C THR A 301 -8.43 12.91 -18.11
N HIS A 302 -7.46 12.34 -18.82
CA HIS A 302 -7.68 11.28 -19.82
C HIS A 302 -6.95 9.98 -19.49
N LYS A 303 -7.54 8.85 -19.92
CA LYS A 303 -6.93 7.52 -19.77
C LYS A 303 -5.66 7.39 -20.63
N GLU A 304 -5.76 7.75 -21.91
CA GLU A 304 -4.74 7.41 -22.90
C GLU A 304 -4.12 8.62 -23.62
N LYS A 305 -4.91 9.65 -23.93
CA LYS A 305 -4.48 10.77 -24.78
C LYS A 305 -3.76 11.85 -23.96
N ASP A 306 -2.67 12.36 -24.52
CA ASP A 306 -1.94 13.51 -23.99
C ASP A 306 -2.53 14.81 -24.53
N PHE A 307 -2.56 15.84 -23.69
CA PHE A 307 -2.82 17.22 -24.06
C PHE A 307 -1.63 17.82 -24.79
N ASN A 308 -1.93 18.65 -25.78
CA ASN A 308 -0.97 19.54 -26.39
C ASN A 308 -1.05 20.93 -25.71
N GLU A 309 -0.08 21.26 -24.86
CA GLU A 309 -0.07 22.52 -24.10
C GLU A 309 -0.06 23.75 -25.00
N GLU A 310 0.73 23.70 -26.07
CA GLU A 310 0.86 24.82 -27.01
C GLU A 310 -0.46 25.09 -27.73
N GLU A 311 -1.15 24.03 -28.16
CA GLU A 311 -2.46 24.12 -28.79
C GLU A 311 -3.53 24.65 -27.83
N LEU A 312 -3.55 24.17 -26.59
CA LEU A 312 -4.46 24.69 -25.56
C LEU A 312 -4.22 26.17 -25.28
N LYS A 313 -2.95 26.59 -25.15
CA LYS A 313 -2.57 28.00 -24.96
C LYS A 313 -2.96 28.85 -26.17
N GLN A 314 -2.76 28.36 -27.39
CA GLN A 314 -3.13 29.07 -28.61
C GLN A 314 -4.65 29.25 -28.71
N ASN A 315 -5.43 28.23 -28.34
CA ASN A 315 -6.89 28.26 -28.42
C ASN A 315 -7.54 29.10 -27.31
N LEU A 316 -6.92 29.17 -26.11
CA LEU A 316 -7.47 29.87 -24.95
C LEU A 316 -6.88 31.27 -24.73
N GLY A 317 -5.71 31.56 -25.28
CA GLY A 317 -5.03 32.85 -25.11
C GLY A 317 -4.80 33.18 -23.63
N ASP A 318 -5.27 34.35 -23.21
CA ASP A 318 -5.18 34.88 -21.85
C ASP A 318 -6.06 34.15 -20.83
N LYS A 319 -6.99 33.31 -21.30
CA LYS A 319 -7.84 32.45 -20.45
C LYS A 319 -7.20 31.12 -20.10
N PHE A 320 -6.06 30.76 -20.70
CA PHE A 320 -5.37 29.54 -20.32
C PHE A 320 -4.94 29.63 -18.86
N GLN A 321 -5.43 28.71 -18.05
CA GLN A 321 -5.10 28.57 -16.64
C GLN A 321 -4.75 27.11 -16.33
N GLY A 322 -3.92 26.90 -15.31
CA GLY A 322 -3.58 25.58 -14.82
C GLY A 322 -2.24 25.05 -15.34
N LYS A 323 -1.96 23.81 -14.96
CA LYS A 323 -0.72 23.09 -15.27
C LYS A 323 -1.07 21.76 -15.94
N ILE A 324 -0.22 21.33 -16.87
CA ILE A 324 -0.34 20.01 -17.48
C ILE A 324 0.64 19.06 -16.78
N ILE A 325 0.08 18.00 -16.20
CA ILE A 325 0.83 17.00 -15.44
C ILE A 325 0.93 15.74 -16.30
N ARG A 326 2.18 15.35 -16.61
CA ARG A 326 2.52 14.14 -17.39
C ARG A 326 1.73 14.00 -18.69
N GLY A 327 1.37 15.12 -19.33
CA GLY A 327 0.57 15.15 -20.56
C GLY A 327 -0.91 14.79 -20.39
N LYS A 328 -1.33 14.02 -19.39
CA LYS A 328 -2.69 13.45 -19.33
C LYS A 328 -3.67 14.17 -18.41
N MET A 329 -3.19 15.09 -17.59
CA MET A 329 -4.01 15.85 -16.65
C MET A 329 -3.77 17.35 -16.86
N TRP A 330 -4.85 18.10 -17.00
CA TRP A 330 -4.84 19.56 -17.02
C TRP A 330 -5.64 20.06 -15.82
N ILE A 331 -4.97 20.67 -14.85
CA ILE A 331 -5.55 21.01 -13.55
C ILE A 331 -5.29 22.47 -13.18
N TYR A 332 -6.30 23.09 -12.57
CA TYR A 332 -6.21 24.41 -11.95
C TYR A 332 -6.89 24.39 -10.58
N ASN A 333 -6.14 24.78 -9.56
CA ASN A 333 -6.57 24.85 -8.15
C ASN A 333 -5.83 25.97 -7.40
N GLU A 334 -5.42 27.03 -8.10
CA GLU A 334 -4.65 28.14 -7.54
C GLU A 334 -5.57 29.15 -6.82
N LYS A 335 -4.98 30.11 -6.11
CA LYS A 335 -5.72 31.12 -5.33
C LYS A 335 -6.44 32.17 -6.17
N GLU A 336 -6.00 32.39 -7.41
CA GLU A 336 -6.64 33.35 -8.31
C GLU A 336 -7.99 32.82 -8.80
N ASP A 337 -8.91 33.72 -9.10
CA ASP A 337 -10.24 33.32 -9.59
C ASP A 337 -10.14 32.56 -10.92
N LEU A 338 -11.01 31.56 -11.08
CA LEU A 338 -11.10 30.80 -12.31
C LEU A 338 -11.73 31.66 -13.42
N LYS A 339 -10.93 32.00 -14.44
CA LYS A 339 -11.29 32.81 -15.61
C LYS A 339 -11.94 31.97 -16.71
N ILE A 340 -11.53 30.70 -16.84
CA ILE A 340 -12.04 29.80 -17.87
C ILE A 340 -13.33 29.10 -17.42
N GLY A 341 -14.37 29.17 -18.25
CA GLY A 341 -15.65 28.50 -18.04
C GLY A 341 -15.68 27.07 -18.58
N LEU A 342 -16.61 26.26 -18.08
CA LEU A 342 -16.81 24.88 -18.56
C LEU A 342 -17.07 24.79 -20.07
N LYS A 343 -17.83 25.74 -20.63
CA LYS A 343 -18.10 25.79 -22.08
C LYS A 343 -16.82 25.98 -22.92
N GLU A 344 -15.87 26.75 -22.39
CA GLU A 344 -14.59 27.01 -23.07
C GLU A 344 -13.68 25.80 -22.99
N ILE A 345 -13.62 25.13 -21.83
CA ILE A 345 -12.95 23.83 -21.68
C ILE A 345 -13.51 22.83 -22.69
N LEU A 346 -14.83 22.68 -22.76
CA LEU A 346 -15.48 21.76 -23.71
C LEU A 346 -15.19 22.15 -25.17
N GLY A 347 -15.19 23.44 -25.48
CA GLY A 347 -14.87 23.96 -26.81
C GLY A 347 -13.46 23.57 -27.27
N VAL A 348 -12.45 23.73 -26.41
CA VAL A 348 -11.06 23.37 -26.77
C VAL A 348 -10.79 21.88 -26.78
N LEU A 349 -11.61 21.09 -26.09
CA LEU A 349 -11.60 19.62 -26.22
C LEU A 349 -12.32 19.14 -27.49
N GLY A 350 -12.92 20.05 -28.27
CA GLY A 350 -13.63 19.71 -29.51
C GLY A 350 -15.00 19.09 -29.28
N ALA A 351 -15.63 19.35 -28.13
CA ALA A 351 -17.02 18.96 -27.93
C ALA A 351 -17.94 19.77 -28.87
N PRO A 352 -18.93 19.15 -29.52
CA PRO A 352 -19.88 19.88 -30.34
C PRO A 352 -20.68 20.85 -29.46
N LEU A 353 -20.33 22.13 -29.52
CA LEU A 353 -21.07 23.22 -28.90
C LEU A 353 -22.33 23.49 -29.73
N GLU A 354 -23.26 22.53 -29.83
CA GLU A 354 -24.54 22.81 -30.49
C GLU A 354 -25.20 24.01 -29.79
N GLN A 355 -25.42 25.08 -30.56
CA GLN A 355 -26.27 26.20 -30.23
C GLN A 355 -27.72 25.69 -30.07
N LYS A 356 -28.04 25.08 -28.95
CA LYS A 356 -29.41 25.04 -28.45
C LYS A 356 -29.52 26.12 -27.39
N GLY A 357 -30.41 27.07 -27.67
CA GLY A 357 -30.45 28.41 -27.09
C GLY A 357 -30.48 28.49 -25.56
N GLU A 358 -30.10 29.68 -25.09
CA GLU A 358 -30.40 30.30 -23.79
C GLU A 358 -30.58 29.39 -22.56
N GLU A 359 -29.65 29.55 -21.61
CA GLU A 359 -29.89 29.34 -20.18
C GLU A 359 -30.50 27.99 -19.77
N ALA A 360 -29.75 26.91 -19.97
CA ALA A 360 -29.83 25.76 -19.07
C ALA A 360 -28.83 25.94 -17.92
N ALA A 361 -29.06 26.95 -17.06
CA ALA A 361 -28.80 26.72 -15.65
C ALA A 361 -29.70 25.52 -15.24
N PRO A 362 -29.22 24.56 -14.43
CA PRO A 362 -30.05 23.44 -14.03
C PRO A 362 -31.29 23.99 -13.31
N LYS A 363 -32.44 23.98 -13.98
CA LYS A 363 -33.73 24.11 -13.31
C LYS A 363 -33.79 22.94 -12.33
N VAL A 364 -33.84 23.26 -11.04
CA VAL A 364 -34.31 22.35 -10.00
C VAL A 364 -35.64 21.80 -10.52
N MET A 365 -35.66 20.55 -10.95
CA MET A 365 -36.91 19.85 -11.22
C MET A 365 -37.59 19.67 -9.85
N GLU A 366 -38.59 20.49 -9.57
CA GLU A 366 -39.65 20.09 -8.65
C GLU A 366 -40.31 18.85 -9.28
N HIS A 367 -39.94 17.68 -8.76
CA HIS A 367 -40.66 16.46 -9.06
C HIS A 367 -42.00 16.52 -8.33
N ASP A 368 -43.05 16.86 -9.07
CA ASP A 368 -44.41 16.39 -8.77
C ASP A 368 -44.41 14.87 -8.90
N LEU A 369 -44.26 14.19 -7.76
CA LEU A 369 -44.46 12.75 -7.63
C LEU A 369 -45.97 12.48 -7.59
N ASP A 370 -46.53 12.14 -8.74
CA ASP A 370 -47.86 11.55 -8.87
C ASP A 370 -47.82 10.11 -8.31
N ILE A 371 -47.98 9.96 -6.99
CA ILE A 371 -48.16 8.66 -6.33
C ILE A 371 -49.66 8.37 -6.24
N LYS A 372 -50.14 7.56 -7.18
CA LYS A 372 -51.41 6.84 -7.02
C LYS A 372 -51.25 5.73 -5.98
N GLY A 373 -51.75 5.96 -4.77
CA GLY A 373 -52.03 4.86 -3.83
C GLY A 373 -52.13 5.27 -2.36
N GLY A 374 -53.36 5.36 -1.84
CA GLY A 374 -53.67 5.34 -0.41
C GLY A 374 -53.57 6.70 0.31
N ARG A 375 -54.72 7.34 0.55
CA ARG A 375 -54.81 8.53 1.42
C ARG A 375 -54.46 8.15 2.86
N ASP A 376 -53.34 8.66 3.34
CA ASP A 376 -53.10 8.94 4.76
C ASP A 376 -52.58 10.38 4.79
N ASP A 377 -53.45 11.34 5.13
CA ASP A 377 -53.18 12.79 5.04
C ASP A 377 -52.28 13.30 6.19
N SER A 378 -51.46 12.43 6.78
CA SER A 378 -50.49 12.81 7.81
C SER A 378 -49.18 13.28 7.17
N PRO A 379 -48.72 14.53 7.40
CA PRO A 379 -47.51 15.10 6.78
C PRO A 379 -46.17 14.48 7.25
N LEU A 380 -46.19 13.30 7.91
CA LEU A 380 -45.08 12.74 8.67
C LEU A 380 -44.74 11.28 8.33
N SER A 381 -45.40 10.65 7.35
CA SER A 381 -45.19 9.22 7.03
C SER A 381 -43.82 8.88 6.42
N GLY A 382 -43.03 9.87 5.99
CA GLY A 382 -41.71 9.66 5.35
C GLY A 382 -40.48 9.83 6.24
N TYR A 383 -40.63 10.18 7.53
CA TYR A 383 -39.51 10.82 8.29
C TYR A 383 -39.02 10.06 9.52
N VAL A 384 -39.54 8.87 9.84
CA VAL A 384 -39.24 8.20 11.12
C VAL A 384 -38.89 6.73 10.95
N ARG A 385 -37.70 6.33 11.45
CA ARG A 385 -37.30 4.94 11.65
C ARG A 385 -37.18 4.66 13.14
N LEU A 386 -37.72 3.52 13.58
CA LEU A 386 -37.84 3.15 15.00
C LEU A 386 -36.93 1.94 15.28
N ASP A 387 -35.79 2.17 15.93
CA ASP A 387 -34.86 1.12 16.31
C ASP A 387 -34.85 0.93 17.85
N SER A 388 -34.92 -0.32 18.32
CA SER A 388 -34.90 -0.64 19.75
C SER A 388 -33.52 -1.13 20.20
N VAL A 389 -32.99 -0.58 21.30
CA VAL A 389 -31.72 -0.98 21.92
C VAL A 389 -31.96 -1.31 23.38
N ARG A 390 -31.47 -2.46 23.86
CA ARG A 390 -31.60 -2.85 25.28
C ARG A 390 -30.42 -2.34 26.10
N SER A 391 -30.71 -1.79 27.27
CA SER A 391 -29.68 -1.46 28.27
C SER A 391 -29.40 -2.64 29.21
N SER A 392 -28.21 -2.65 29.81
CA SER A 392 -27.76 -3.62 30.82
C SER A 392 -28.56 -3.56 32.14
N THR A 393 -29.35 -2.51 32.36
CA THR A 393 -30.16 -2.29 33.58
C THR A 393 -31.63 -2.70 33.42
N GLY A 394 -31.98 -3.38 32.32
CA GLY A 394 -33.35 -3.85 32.05
C GLY A 394 -34.26 -2.81 31.38
N HIS A 395 -33.81 -1.59 31.12
CA HIS A 395 -34.61 -0.60 30.41
C HIS A 395 -34.51 -0.79 28.89
N SER A 396 -35.63 -0.65 28.19
CA SER A 396 -35.67 -0.55 26.73
C SER A 396 -35.43 0.90 26.34
N LEU A 397 -34.42 1.14 25.51
CA LEU A 397 -34.12 2.44 24.91
C LEU A 397 -34.60 2.41 23.46
N TYR A 398 -35.39 3.40 23.07
CA TYR A 398 -35.83 3.55 21.68
C TYR A 398 -35.18 4.80 21.11
N CYS A 399 -34.62 4.67 19.91
CA CYS A 399 -34.00 5.77 19.18
C CYS A 399 -34.89 6.08 17.96
N LEU A 400 -35.35 7.33 17.85
CA LEU A 400 -35.98 7.84 16.64
C LEU A 400 -35.02 8.80 15.96
N ASP A 401 -34.69 8.51 14.70
CA ASP A 401 -33.96 9.41 13.81
C ASP A 401 -34.94 10.41 13.19
N LEU A 402 -34.81 11.68 13.54
CA LEU A 402 -35.67 12.76 13.07
C LEU A 402 -34.96 13.54 11.97
N LYS A 403 -35.34 13.31 10.71
CA LYS A 403 -34.78 14.06 9.59
C LYS A 403 -35.41 15.46 9.49
N GLU A 404 -34.55 16.48 9.59
CA GLU A 404 -34.71 17.87 9.13
C GLU A 404 -35.86 18.74 9.71
N LYS A 405 -36.66 18.26 10.66
CA LYS A 405 -37.61 19.09 11.43
C LYS A 405 -37.37 19.02 12.94
N SER A 406 -37.33 20.18 13.58
CA SER A 406 -37.40 20.30 15.03
C SER A 406 -38.85 20.09 15.48
N PHE A 407 -39.08 19.10 16.35
CA PHE A 407 -40.37 18.86 16.99
C PHE A 407 -40.29 19.25 18.45
N ASN A 408 -41.36 19.82 19.01
CA ASN A 408 -41.47 19.96 20.45
C ASN A 408 -42.04 18.66 21.09
N LEU A 409 -41.95 18.58 22.42
CA LEU A 409 -42.31 17.39 23.18
C LEU A 409 -43.76 16.94 22.98
N GLU A 410 -44.70 17.90 22.91
CA GLU A 410 -46.12 17.62 22.81
C GLU A 410 -46.50 17.20 21.39
N GLU A 411 -45.90 17.81 20.37
CA GLU A 411 -46.07 17.40 18.96
C GLU A 411 -45.62 15.95 18.73
N MET A 412 -44.51 15.55 19.36
CA MET A 412 -43.99 14.18 19.24
C MET A 412 -44.89 13.17 19.97
N LYS A 413 -45.44 13.52 21.14
CA LYS A 413 -46.41 12.67 21.84
C LYS A 413 -47.67 12.48 21.02
N GLU A 414 -48.25 13.56 20.48
CA GLU A 414 -49.43 13.48 19.62
C GLU A 414 -49.17 12.62 18.38
N PHE A 415 -48.03 12.79 17.73
CA PHE A 415 -47.64 11.98 16.58
C PHE A 415 -47.52 10.48 16.91
N LEU A 416 -46.89 10.13 18.03
CA LEU A 416 -46.74 8.73 18.41
C LEU A 416 -48.08 8.13 18.88
N LEU A 417 -48.92 8.91 19.57
CA LEU A 417 -50.28 8.50 19.94
C LEU A 417 -51.16 8.25 18.71
N SER A 418 -51.04 9.07 17.67
CA SER A 418 -51.79 8.88 16.41
C SER A 418 -51.40 7.59 15.67
N ARG A 419 -50.26 6.98 16.01
CA ARG A 419 -49.78 5.70 15.45
C ARG A 419 -50.11 4.48 16.32
N GLN A 420 -50.61 4.68 17.54
CA GLN A 420 -50.91 3.58 18.48
C GLN A 420 -51.91 2.57 17.91
N ASP A 421 -52.92 3.03 17.17
CA ASP A 421 -53.91 2.16 16.54
C ASP A 421 -53.35 1.35 15.36
N GLN A 422 -52.34 1.87 14.66
CA GLN A 422 -51.71 1.19 13.52
C GLN A 422 -50.73 0.09 13.98
N HIS A 423 -50.27 0.15 15.23
CA HIS A 423 -49.23 -0.73 15.76
C HIS A 423 -49.56 -1.22 17.18
N ARG A 424 -50.79 -1.75 17.38
CA ARG A 424 -51.31 -2.25 18.67
C ARG A 424 -50.46 -3.31 19.37
N HIS A 425 -49.47 -3.90 18.69
CA HIS A 425 -48.55 -4.88 19.27
C HIS A 425 -47.18 -4.29 19.65
N HIS A 426 -46.93 -3.01 19.39
CA HIS A 426 -45.64 -2.39 19.68
C HIS A 426 -45.57 -1.93 21.15
N PRO A 427 -44.66 -2.50 21.98
CA PRO A 427 -44.65 -2.26 23.43
C PRO A 427 -44.47 -0.79 23.82
N LEU A 428 -43.70 -0.02 23.05
CA LEU A 428 -43.50 1.42 23.28
C LEU A 428 -44.80 2.22 23.11
N LEU A 429 -45.57 1.92 22.06
CA LEU A 429 -46.78 2.69 21.74
C LEU A 429 -47.90 2.36 22.74
N ASN A 430 -47.91 1.14 23.28
CA ASN A 430 -48.85 0.74 24.32
C ASN A 430 -48.50 1.29 25.72
N SER A 431 -47.28 1.76 25.94
CA SER A 431 -46.81 2.34 27.21
C SER A 431 -46.52 3.84 27.11
N ILE A 432 -46.92 4.49 26.02
CA ILE A 432 -46.54 5.87 25.75
C ILE A 432 -47.14 6.87 26.76
N ASN A 433 -48.31 6.55 27.30
CA ASN A 433 -48.95 7.32 28.38
C ASN A 433 -48.17 7.24 29.71
N ASP A 434 -47.30 6.24 29.86
CA ASP A 434 -46.48 6.00 31.06
C ASP A 434 -45.03 6.50 30.89
N VAL A 435 -44.70 7.14 29.76
CA VAL A 435 -43.38 7.72 29.51
C VAL A 435 -43.21 9.01 30.30
N THR A 436 -42.20 9.04 31.17
CA THR A 436 -41.98 10.15 32.11
C THR A 436 -40.88 11.10 31.68
N VAL A 437 -39.95 10.70 30.80
CA VAL A 437 -38.82 11.54 30.38
C VAL A 437 -38.47 11.29 28.91
N PHE A 438 -38.31 12.39 28.19
CA PHE A 438 -37.75 12.44 26.84
C PHE A 438 -36.48 13.29 26.88
N GLU A 439 -35.42 12.82 26.23
CA GLU A 439 -34.22 13.61 26.01
C GLU A 439 -33.90 13.62 24.51
N ILE A 440 -33.65 14.81 23.95
CA ILE A 440 -33.23 14.96 22.55
C ILE A 440 -31.74 15.31 22.57
N GLN A 441 -30.91 14.44 21.97
CA GLN A 441 -29.49 14.73 21.75
C GLN A 441 -29.13 14.39 20.30
N ASN A 442 -28.47 15.32 19.60
CA ASN A 442 -27.96 15.12 18.24
C ASN A 442 -29.02 14.56 17.27
N ASN A 443 -30.22 15.15 17.26
CA ASN A 443 -31.40 14.72 16.46
C ASN A 443 -31.93 13.31 16.77
N ASN A 444 -31.51 12.70 17.87
CA ASN A 444 -32.03 11.43 18.36
C ASN A 444 -32.90 11.66 19.59
N LEU A 445 -34.12 11.10 19.58
CA LEU A 445 -35.01 11.08 20.72
C LEU A 445 -34.77 9.83 21.57
N PHE A 446 -34.49 10.02 22.85
CA PHE A 446 -34.31 8.95 23.83
C PHE A 446 -35.55 8.87 24.72
N ILE A 447 -36.16 7.69 24.78
CA ILE A 447 -37.38 7.43 25.56
C ILE A 447 -37.05 6.46 26.70
N LYS A 448 -37.42 6.82 27.93
CA LYS A 448 -37.32 5.94 29.11
C LYS A 448 -38.71 5.48 29.54
N THR A 449 -38.94 4.16 29.55
CA THR A 449 -40.18 3.55 30.05
C THR A 449 -39.96 2.86 31.42
N PRO A 450 -40.99 2.81 32.29
CA PRO A 450 -40.85 2.27 33.65
C PRO A 450 -40.96 0.73 33.80
N ASN A 451 -41.19 -0.07 32.74
CA ASN A 451 -41.42 -1.51 32.89
C ASN A 451 -40.59 -2.40 31.92
N PRO A 452 -39.67 -3.27 32.42
CA PRO A 452 -38.94 -4.26 31.63
C PRO A 452 -39.75 -5.55 31.34
N GLY A 453 -40.07 -5.82 30.09
CA GLY A 453 -40.56 -7.15 29.65
C GLY A 453 -39.41 -8.09 29.24
N TRP A 454 -39.39 -9.32 29.77
CA TRP A 454 -38.33 -10.31 29.56
C TRP A 454 -38.50 -11.08 28.24
N TRP A 455 -37.46 -11.12 27.40
CA TRP A 455 -37.29 -12.08 26.30
C TRP A 455 -35.79 -12.41 26.14
N ILE A 456 -35.42 -13.69 26.02
CA ILE A 456 -34.02 -14.13 25.87
C ILE A 456 -33.73 -14.44 24.39
N GLY A 457 -32.71 -13.78 23.84
CA GLY A 457 -32.12 -14.08 22.53
C GLY A 457 -30.60 -13.91 22.58
N LYS A 458 -29.86 -14.95 22.16
CA LYS A 458 -28.40 -15.04 22.18
C LYS A 458 -27.75 -14.15 21.11
N LYS A 459 -26.85 -13.24 21.50
CA LYS A 459 -25.45 -13.11 21.03
C LYS A 459 -24.84 -11.75 21.41
N GLY A 460 -23.73 -11.82 22.15
CA GLY A 460 -22.49 -11.06 21.92
C GLY A 460 -22.49 -9.54 22.02
N TRP A 461 -22.39 -8.98 23.23
CA TRP A 461 -21.80 -7.65 23.47
C TRP A 461 -21.10 -7.65 24.84
N ARG A 462 -19.76 -7.62 24.86
CA ARG A 462 -18.96 -7.57 26.10
C ARG A 462 -18.11 -6.29 26.25
N ILE A 463 -18.19 -5.35 25.31
CA ILE A 463 -17.29 -4.18 25.28
C ILE A 463 -17.87 -2.95 25.99
N LYS A 464 -19.19 -2.76 26.00
CA LYS A 464 -19.80 -1.54 26.56
C LYS A 464 -19.84 -1.48 28.10
N ALA A 465 -19.87 -2.63 28.77
CA ALA A 465 -19.81 -2.71 30.23
C ALA A 465 -18.41 -2.39 30.78
N LEU A 466 -17.36 -2.59 29.97
CA LEU A 466 -16.00 -2.19 30.33
C LEU A 466 -15.83 -0.66 30.23
N GLU A 467 -16.41 -0.03 29.21
CA GLU A 467 -16.35 1.43 29.04
C GLU A 467 -17.13 2.21 30.11
N GLU A 468 -18.26 1.68 30.58
CA GLU A 468 -19.03 2.26 31.70
C GLU A 468 -18.30 2.11 33.05
N CYS A 469 -17.55 1.01 33.26
CA CYS A 469 -16.68 0.86 34.42
C CYS A 469 -15.44 1.77 34.34
N LEU A 470 -14.88 1.98 33.14
CA LEU A 470 -13.72 2.85 32.89
C LEU A 470 -14.05 4.34 33.04
N SER A 471 -15.28 4.75 32.71
CA SER A 471 -15.75 6.14 32.85
C SER A 471 -16.07 6.55 34.29
N ALA A 472 -16.17 5.60 35.23
CA ALA A 472 -16.39 5.87 36.66
C ALA A 472 -15.12 6.26 37.45
N GLY A 473 -13.97 6.46 36.78
CA GLY A 473 -12.81 7.14 37.36
C GLY A 473 -12.08 6.40 38.49
N ARG A 474 -12.35 5.11 38.67
CA ARG A 474 -11.59 4.21 39.56
C ARG A 474 -11.09 3.06 38.70
N ILE A 475 -9.83 2.64 38.85
CA ILE A 475 -9.15 1.59 38.08
C ILE A 475 -8.27 2.07 36.89
N LYS A 476 -7.67 3.27 36.95
CA LYS A 476 -6.55 3.60 36.03
C LYS A 476 -5.23 2.85 36.32
N VAL A 477 -5.11 2.21 37.48
CA VAL A 477 -3.85 1.60 37.96
C VAL A 477 -3.71 0.12 37.56
N ILE A 478 -4.82 -0.58 37.31
CA ILE A 478 -4.80 -2.02 37.01
C ILE A 478 -4.58 -2.26 35.51
N GLU A 479 -5.17 -1.44 34.64
CA GLU A 479 -5.06 -1.59 33.18
C GLU A 479 -3.61 -1.45 32.66
N ARG A 480 -2.85 -0.48 33.19
CA ARG A 480 -1.42 -0.31 32.87
C ARG A 480 -0.55 -1.49 33.33
N LYS A 481 -0.96 -2.21 34.39
CA LYS A 481 -0.19 -3.36 34.90
C LYS A 481 -0.57 -4.66 34.19
N ILE A 482 -1.83 -4.83 33.81
CA ILE A 482 -2.29 -5.99 33.01
C ILE A 482 -1.66 -5.96 31.60
N GLN A 483 -1.51 -4.78 30.99
CA GLN A 483 -0.83 -4.66 29.69
C GLN A 483 0.68 -5.00 29.74
N CYS A 484 1.33 -4.90 30.89
CA CYS A 484 2.71 -5.36 31.07
C CYS A 484 2.83 -6.89 31.19
N ILE A 485 1.74 -7.59 31.53
CA ILE A 485 1.75 -9.03 31.85
C ILE A 485 1.48 -9.90 30.62
N ASN A 486 0.79 -9.39 29.60
CA ASN A 486 0.58 -10.07 28.30
C ASN A 486 1.87 -10.27 27.46
N ARG A 487 3.06 -10.04 28.04
CA ARG A 487 4.37 -10.35 27.45
C ARG A 487 5.00 -11.65 28.00
N GLY A 488 4.17 -12.60 28.43
CA GLY A 488 4.49 -14.04 28.45
C GLY A 488 5.47 -14.56 29.51
N LYS A 489 5.44 -14.05 30.76
CA LYS A 489 6.33 -14.56 31.84
C LYS A 489 5.74 -14.54 33.27
N VAL A 490 4.48 -14.95 33.48
CA VAL A 490 3.95 -15.14 34.85
C VAL A 490 3.06 -16.39 34.88
N ASP A 491 3.21 -17.21 35.93
CA ASP A 491 2.37 -18.38 36.24
C ASP A 491 0.94 -17.93 36.61
N ASP A 492 -0.07 -18.64 36.13
CA ASP A 492 -1.50 -18.30 36.28
C ASP A 492 -1.93 -18.25 37.75
N ASP A 493 -1.35 -19.09 38.61
CA ASP A 493 -1.66 -19.12 40.04
C ASP A 493 -1.09 -17.89 40.78
N GLU A 494 0.12 -17.44 40.41
CA GLU A 494 0.73 -16.23 40.98
C GLU A 494 0.01 -14.96 40.49
N LEU A 495 -0.46 -14.98 39.24
CA LEU A 495 -1.28 -13.91 38.67
C LEU A 495 -2.62 -13.79 39.43
N TRP A 496 -3.25 -14.92 39.72
CA TRP A 496 -4.52 -14.95 40.43
C TRP A 496 -4.41 -14.42 41.86
N GLU A 497 -3.37 -14.83 42.60
CA GLU A 497 -3.14 -14.36 43.96
C GLU A 497 -2.90 -12.84 44.03
N ARG A 498 -2.23 -12.28 43.01
CA ARG A 498 -2.00 -10.82 42.89
C ARG A 498 -3.26 -10.06 42.55
N LEU A 499 -4.12 -10.61 41.69
CA LEU A 499 -5.40 -10.00 41.32
C LEU A 499 -6.39 -10.01 42.49
N GLU A 500 -6.50 -11.11 43.25
CA GLU A 500 -7.33 -11.17 44.46
C GLU A 500 -6.86 -10.14 45.51
N LYS A 501 -5.55 -10.03 45.76
CA LYS A 501 -5.01 -9.03 46.71
C LYS A 501 -5.29 -7.59 46.29
N LEU A 502 -5.23 -7.28 44.99
CA LEU A 502 -5.54 -5.95 44.45
C LEU A 502 -7.03 -5.63 44.53
N ALA A 503 -7.89 -6.59 44.24
CA ALA A 503 -9.33 -6.41 44.25
C ALA A 503 -9.88 -6.27 45.67
N VAL A 504 -9.36 -7.05 46.63
CA VAL A 504 -9.69 -6.89 48.06
C VAL A 504 -9.32 -5.49 48.56
N LYS A 505 -8.19 -4.94 48.10
CA LYS A 505 -7.77 -3.57 48.45
C LYS A 505 -8.72 -2.49 47.93
N GLU A 506 -9.43 -2.77 46.84
CA GLU A 506 -10.40 -1.87 46.21
C GLU A 506 -11.87 -2.20 46.58
N GLY A 507 -12.09 -3.11 47.53
CA GLY A 507 -13.42 -3.45 48.05
C GLY A 507 -14.26 -4.34 47.12
N ILE A 508 -13.64 -5.02 46.16
CA ILE A 508 -14.29 -5.96 45.23
C ILE A 508 -14.16 -7.38 45.79
N SER A 509 -15.27 -8.11 45.90
CA SER A 509 -15.23 -9.46 46.47
C SER A 509 -14.65 -10.48 45.47
N SER A 510 -13.98 -11.51 45.98
CA SER A 510 -13.38 -12.57 45.14
C SER A 510 -14.42 -13.26 44.23
N GLU A 511 -15.69 -13.32 44.65
CA GLU A 511 -16.79 -13.86 43.85
C GLU A 511 -17.18 -12.96 42.66
N GLN A 512 -17.07 -11.64 42.79
CA GLN A 512 -17.28 -10.71 41.67
C GLN A 512 -16.20 -10.87 40.60
N ILE A 513 -14.95 -11.11 41.00
CA ILE A 513 -13.82 -11.34 40.08
C ILE A 513 -14.00 -12.68 39.35
N ARG A 514 -14.39 -13.74 40.06
CA ARG A 514 -14.68 -15.06 39.46
C ARG A 514 -15.84 -15.01 38.46
N GLY A 515 -16.80 -14.10 38.66
CA GLY A 515 -17.87 -13.86 37.68
C GLY A 515 -17.37 -13.25 36.36
N TRP A 516 -16.23 -12.55 36.37
CA TRP A 516 -15.62 -11.94 35.18
C TRP A 516 -14.75 -12.93 34.40
N TYR A 517 -14.22 -13.95 35.09
CA TYR A 517 -13.36 -14.98 34.52
C TYR A 517 -14.16 -16.27 34.26
N GLN A 518 -14.60 -16.50 33.02
CA GLN A 518 -15.00 -17.85 32.60
C GLN A 518 -13.87 -18.45 31.75
N PRO A 519 -13.32 -19.62 32.10
CA PRO A 519 -12.32 -20.27 31.26
C PRO A 519 -12.96 -20.75 29.96
N LEU A 520 -12.32 -20.44 28.84
CA LEU A 520 -12.50 -21.17 27.59
C LEU A 520 -12.11 -22.63 27.83
N VAL A 521 -13.10 -23.52 27.79
CA VAL A 521 -12.86 -24.96 27.73
C VAL A 521 -12.13 -25.23 26.42
N TRP A 522 -10.86 -25.65 26.52
CA TRP A 522 -10.10 -26.21 25.41
C TRP A 522 -10.79 -27.49 24.94
N VAL A 523 -11.13 -27.56 23.66
CA VAL A 523 -11.42 -28.83 22.99
C VAL A 523 -10.07 -29.49 22.75
N GLU A 524 -9.89 -30.70 23.29
CA GLU A 524 -8.68 -31.51 23.19
C GLU A 524 -8.16 -31.57 21.75
N GLU A 525 -6.88 -31.21 21.59
CA GLU A 525 -6.08 -31.45 20.39
C GLU A 525 -6.08 -32.96 20.08
N SER A 526 -6.39 -33.34 18.84
CA SER A 526 -6.31 -34.73 18.44
C SER A 526 -4.85 -35.16 18.41
N LYS A 527 -4.56 -36.34 19.00
CA LYS A 527 -3.24 -37.00 18.99
C LYS A 527 -2.63 -37.17 17.59
N GLU A 528 -3.44 -37.06 16.55
CA GLU A 528 -3.00 -37.15 15.16
C GLU A 528 -2.19 -35.93 14.71
N LEU A 529 -2.51 -34.72 15.18
CA LEU A 529 -1.79 -33.49 14.78
C LEU A 529 -0.37 -33.42 15.37
N SER A 530 -0.20 -33.79 16.64
CA SER A 530 1.14 -33.89 17.25
C SER A 530 2.00 -34.97 16.61
N SER A 531 1.40 -36.11 16.23
CA SER A 531 2.10 -37.19 15.50
C SER A 531 2.59 -36.73 14.12
N ILE A 532 1.76 -35.98 13.38
CA ILE A 532 2.14 -35.42 12.06
C ILE A 532 3.27 -34.40 12.21
N MET A 533 3.21 -33.53 13.23
CA MET A 533 4.27 -32.53 13.45
C MET A 533 5.60 -33.15 13.87
N GLU A 534 5.59 -34.22 14.67
CA GLU A 534 6.80 -34.97 15.01
C GLU A 534 7.39 -35.72 13.81
N GLU A 535 6.54 -36.29 12.93
CA GLU A 535 6.99 -36.97 11.72
C GLU A 535 7.58 -35.99 10.69
N VAL A 536 6.99 -34.81 10.52
CA VAL A 536 7.56 -33.73 9.66
C VAL A 536 8.91 -33.27 10.19
N LYS A 537 9.07 -33.16 11.52
CA LYS A 537 10.34 -32.81 12.15
C LYS A 537 11.39 -33.92 11.94
N ARG A 538 11.01 -35.18 12.10
CA ARG A 538 11.89 -36.35 11.87
C ARG A 538 12.38 -36.42 10.42
N GLN A 539 11.49 -36.21 9.45
CA GLN A 539 11.85 -36.23 8.02
C GLN A 539 12.79 -35.07 7.65
N LYS A 540 12.60 -33.90 8.27
CA LYS A 540 13.49 -32.74 8.09
C LYS A 540 14.89 -33.00 8.69
N ASP A 541 14.95 -33.67 9.84
CA ASP A 541 16.21 -34.03 10.50
C ASP A 541 16.94 -35.19 9.78
N GLU A 542 16.22 -36.12 9.16
CA GLU A 542 16.80 -37.19 8.32
C GLU A 542 17.33 -36.66 6.98
N ALA A 543 16.66 -35.68 6.37
CA ALA A 543 17.14 -35.02 5.15
C ALA A 543 18.43 -34.21 5.37
N HIS A 544 18.66 -33.72 6.59
CA HIS A 544 19.88 -33.01 6.97
C HIS A 544 21.07 -33.93 7.35
N LYS A 545 20.87 -35.24 7.51
CA LYS A 545 21.91 -36.20 7.92
C LYS A 545 22.69 -36.88 6.79
N LYS A 546 22.39 -36.61 5.51
CA LYS A 546 23.31 -36.99 4.42
C LYS A 546 24.44 -35.96 4.37
N GLU A 547 25.53 -36.25 5.10
CA GLU A 547 26.79 -35.52 5.00
C GLU A 547 27.31 -35.61 3.56
N PHE A 548 27.29 -34.49 2.84
CA PHE A 548 28.04 -34.34 1.60
C PHE A 548 29.44 -33.80 1.97
N PRO A 549 30.54 -34.34 1.41
CA PRO A 549 31.91 -33.92 1.73
C PRO A 549 32.25 -32.59 1.03
N GLU A 550 31.49 -31.56 1.33
CA GLU A 550 31.51 -30.27 0.63
C GLU A 550 32.83 -29.50 0.80
N GLU A 551 33.37 -29.50 2.01
CA GLU A 551 34.67 -28.86 2.31
C GLU A 551 35.83 -29.58 1.60
N GLU A 552 35.76 -30.91 1.51
CA GLU A 552 36.77 -31.73 0.83
C GLU A 552 36.77 -31.46 -0.67
N ILE A 553 35.58 -31.45 -1.29
CA ILE A 553 35.44 -31.20 -2.73
C ILE A 553 35.80 -29.77 -3.09
N THR A 554 35.39 -28.79 -2.29
CA THR A 554 35.77 -27.38 -2.50
C THR A 554 37.29 -27.18 -2.36
N SER A 555 37.92 -27.89 -1.41
CA SER A 555 39.38 -27.87 -1.22
C SER A 555 40.11 -28.52 -2.39
N GLU A 556 39.62 -29.66 -2.91
CA GLU A 556 40.20 -30.31 -4.09
C GLU A 556 40.07 -29.46 -5.36
N LEU A 557 38.91 -28.87 -5.61
CA LEU A 557 38.69 -28.01 -6.79
C LEU A 557 39.56 -26.74 -6.73
N LYS A 558 39.76 -26.17 -5.53
CA LYS A 558 40.71 -25.07 -5.31
C LYS A 558 42.16 -25.46 -5.57
N LYS A 559 42.59 -26.67 -5.16
CA LYS A 559 43.94 -27.19 -5.48
C LYS A 559 44.17 -27.34 -6.98
N MET A 560 43.09 -27.49 -7.76
CA MET A 560 43.11 -27.55 -9.22
C MET A 560 42.97 -26.18 -9.89
N ASN A 561 43.03 -25.08 -9.12
CA ASN A 561 42.84 -23.70 -9.60
C ASN A 561 41.47 -23.41 -10.25
N LEU A 562 40.45 -24.23 -9.95
CA LEU A 562 39.07 -23.96 -10.36
C LEU A 562 38.38 -23.06 -9.32
N HIS A 563 37.84 -21.93 -9.75
CA HIS A 563 37.02 -21.07 -8.91
C HIS A 563 35.53 -21.30 -9.18
N ILE A 564 34.91 -22.07 -8.30
CA ILE A 564 33.46 -22.32 -8.26
C ILE A 564 32.92 -21.75 -6.94
N PRO A 565 31.89 -20.88 -6.96
CA PRO A 565 31.23 -20.41 -5.75
C PRO A 565 30.68 -21.56 -4.89
N GLU A 566 30.79 -21.44 -3.56
CA GLU A 566 30.40 -22.50 -2.61
C GLU A 566 28.94 -22.96 -2.77
N PHE A 567 28.02 -22.02 -3.10
CA PHE A 567 26.61 -22.36 -3.33
C PHE A 567 26.39 -23.21 -4.60
N GLU A 568 27.26 -23.08 -5.61
CA GLU A 568 27.19 -23.88 -6.84
C GLU A 568 27.72 -25.30 -6.62
N VAL A 569 28.76 -25.46 -5.78
CA VAL A 569 29.24 -26.78 -5.34
C VAL A 569 28.13 -27.52 -4.58
N LYS A 570 27.43 -26.84 -3.66
CA LYS A 570 26.25 -27.39 -2.95
C LYS A 570 25.15 -27.83 -3.91
N TYR A 571 24.92 -27.04 -4.96
CA TYR A 571 23.89 -27.32 -5.95
C TYR A 571 24.24 -28.55 -6.82
N LEU A 572 25.48 -28.61 -7.34
CA LEU A 572 25.96 -29.75 -8.15
C LEU A 572 25.96 -31.06 -7.35
N LEU A 573 26.38 -31.04 -6.08
CA LEU A 573 26.35 -32.22 -5.21
C LEU A 573 24.94 -32.78 -5.00
N ARG A 574 23.93 -31.90 -5.03
CA ARG A 574 22.53 -32.28 -4.83
C ARG A 574 21.86 -32.77 -6.11
N HIS A 575 22.29 -32.28 -7.28
CA HIS A 575 21.52 -32.42 -8.53
C HIS A 575 22.27 -33.12 -9.67
N ASP A 576 23.59 -33.07 -9.72
CA ASP A 576 24.41 -33.77 -10.72
C ASP A 576 25.84 -34.05 -10.19
N PRO A 577 26.01 -35.03 -9.28
CA PRO A 577 27.31 -35.33 -8.69
C PRO A 577 28.33 -35.86 -9.71
N GLU A 578 27.90 -36.43 -10.85
CA GLU A 578 28.80 -36.89 -11.92
C GLU A 578 29.49 -35.72 -12.63
N MET A 579 28.91 -34.52 -12.59
CA MET A 579 29.51 -33.32 -13.16
C MET A 579 30.80 -32.92 -12.44
N ILE A 580 30.92 -33.20 -11.15
CA ILE A 580 32.11 -32.89 -10.35
C ILE A 580 33.31 -33.73 -10.83
N ASP A 581 33.10 -35.00 -11.13
CA ASP A 581 34.17 -35.87 -11.67
C ASP A 581 34.57 -35.46 -13.08
N LYS A 582 33.63 -34.98 -13.90
CA LYS A 582 33.94 -34.41 -15.23
C LYS A 582 34.78 -33.14 -15.11
N LEU A 583 34.46 -32.24 -14.18
CA LEU A 583 35.23 -31.02 -13.92
C LEU A 583 36.64 -31.33 -13.40
N LYS A 584 36.79 -32.33 -12.50
CA LYS A 584 38.10 -32.80 -12.04
C LYS A 584 38.95 -33.36 -13.16
N LYS A 585 38.35 -34.19 -14.04
CA LYS A 585 39.04 -34.75 -15.21
C LYS A 585 39.47 -33.65 -16.19
N LEU A 586 38.62 -32.66 -16.42
CA LEU A 586 38.89 -31.49 -17.26
C LEU A 586 40.08 -30.69 -16.72
N ALA A 587 40.08 -30.37 -15.42
CA ALA A 587 41.16 -29.61 -14.80
C ALA A 587 42.51 -30.35 -14.82
N GLY A 588 42.50 -31.68 -14.79
CA GLY A 588 43.70 -32.51 -14.94
C GLY A 588 44.29 -32.55 -16.36
N GLN A 589 43.53 -32.13 -17.37
CA GLN A 589 43.96 -32.10 -18.77
C GLN A 589 44.52 -30.73 -19.21
N ILE A 590 44.34 -29.69 -18.39
CA ILE A 590 44.82 -28.33 -18.67
C ILE A 590 46.25 -28.19 -18.08
N PRO A 591 47.27 -27.83 -18.89
CA PRO A 591 48.65 -27.64 -18.41
C PRO A 591 48.75 -26.60 -17.27
N ASP A 592 49.67 -26.81 -16.32
CA ASP A 592 49.81 -25.99 -15.10
C ASP A 592 50.12 -24.49 -15.34
N GLN A 593 50.53 -24.11 -16.55
CA GLN A 593 50.92 -22.74 -16.89
C GLN A 593 49.77 -21.85 -17.39
N GLU A 594 48.54 -22.38 -17.57
CA GLU A 594 47.42 -21.68 -18.24
C GLU A 594 46.14 -21.52 -17.38
N LYS A 595 46.25 -21.62 -16.05
CA LYS A 595 45.08 -21.83 -15.17
C LYS A 595 44.52 -20.56 -14.51
N ASP A 596 43.69 -19.80 -15.25
CA ASP A 596 42.65 -18.92 -14.67
C ASP A 596 41.27 -19.36 -15.21
N CYS A 597 40.85 -20.57 -14.84
CA CYS A 597 39.62 -21.19 -15.30
C CYS A 597 38.45 -20.82 -14.38
N ARG A 598 37.49 -20.07 -14.90
CA ARG A 598 36.20 -19.82 -14.24
C ARG A 598 35.13 -20.69 -14.86
N ILE A 599 34.34 -21.34 -14.01
CA ILE A 599 33.18 -22.14 -14.39
C ILE A 599 31.94 -21.35 -13.97
N ASP A 600 31.09 -20.98 -14.92
CA ASP A 600 29.80 -20.35 -14.65
C ASP A 600 28.67 -21.38 -14.89
N THR A 601 27.98 -21.77 -13.82
CA THR A 601 26.82 -22.70 -13.90
C THR A 601 25.47 -21.99 -13.78
N SER A 602 25.46 -20.66 -13.72
CA SER A 602 24.31 -19.85 -13.30
C SER A 602 23.10 -19.85 -14.26
N LYS A 603 23.14 -20.60 -15.38
CA LYS A 603 22.14 -20.49 -16.47
C LYS A 603 21.45 -21.78 -16.92
N SER A 604 21.90 -22.97 -16.51
CA SER A 604 21.14 -24.25 -16.46
C SER A 604 22.11 -25.40 -16.13
N THR A 605 21.60 -26.53 -15.63
CA THR A 605 22.36 -27.78 -15.38
C THR A 605 23.03 -28.39 -16.61
N SER A 606 22.81 -27.82 -17.81
CA SER A 606 23.34 -28.34 -19.07
C SER A 606 24.53 -27.55 -19.59
N HIS A 607 24.77 -26.31 -19.14
CA HIS A 607 25.83 -25.46 -19.69
C HIS A 607 26.91 -25.19 -18.65
N VAL A 608 28.13 -25.62 -18.97
CA VAL A 608 29.35 -25.23 -18.25
C VAL A 608 30.21 -24.45 -19.22
N GLU A 609 30.40 -23.18 -18.93
CA GLU A 609 31.31 -22.32 -19.69
C GLU A 609 32.64 -22.28 -18.94
N VAL A 610 33.71 -22.76 -19.57
CA VAL A 610 35.08 -22.62 -19.04
C VAL A 610 35.79 -21.53 -19.81
N TYR A 611 36.25 -20.52 -19.09
CA TYR A 611 36.96 -19.39 -19.67
C TYR A 611 38.46 -19.60 -19.61
N VAL A 612 39.14 -19.38 -20.74
CA VAL A 612 40.62 -19.37 -20.82
C VAL A 612 41.06 -18.02 -21.39
N LYS A 613 42.01 -17.37 -20.72
CA LYS A 613 42.34 -15.93 -20.88
C LYS A 613 43.36 -15.65 -21.98
N GLU A 614 43.70 -16.62 -22.82
CA GLU A 614 44.75 -16.47 -23.84
C GLU A 614 44.19 -16.38 -25.26
N GLU A 615 44.94 -15.69 -26.14
CA GLU A 615 44.67 -15.59 -27.58
C GLU A 615 44.85 -16.95 -28.30
N THR A 616 45.56 -17.90 -27.67
CA THR A 616 45.80 -19.24 -28.20
C THR A 616 44.69 -20.21 -27.78
N PRO A 617 44.09 -21.00 -28.70
CA PRO A 617 43.07 -21.98 -28.34
C PRO A 617 43.66 -23.06 -27.42
N PRO A 618 43.02 -23.37 -26.27
CA PRO A 618 43.47 -24.48 -25.43
C PRO A 618 43.38 -25.81 -26.19
N PRO A 619 44.14 -26.84 -25.77
CA PRO A 619 44.09 -28.16 -26.39
C PRO A 619 42.67 -28.72 -26.36
N ALA A 620 42.30 -29.44 -27.43
CA ALA A 620 41.00 -30.07 -27.54
C ALA A 620 40.76 -31.05 -26.38
N VAL A 621 39.59 -30.92 -25.75
CA VAL A 621 39.17 -31.77 -24.63
C VAL A 621 38.14 -32.77 -25.15
N ASP A 622 38.38 -34.07 -24.94
CA ASP A 622 37.44 -35.12 -25.34
C ASP A 622 36.04 -34.87 -24.79
N GLY A 623 35.05 -34.77 -25.69
CA GLY A 623 33.65 -34.52 -25.36
C GLY A 623 33.27 -33.04 -25.24
N TRP A 624 34.18 -32.11 -25.56
CA TRP A 624 33.93 -30.66 -25.56
C TRP A 624 34.40 -30.00 -26.87
N GLU A 625 33.64 -29.02 -27.33
CA GLU A 625 33.95 -28.16 -28.47
C GLU A 625 34.38 -26.77 -27.99
N LEU A 626 35.35 -26.18 -28.67
CA LEU A 626 35.89 -24.87 -28.37
C LEU A 626 35.20 -23.79 -29.23
N TRP A 627 34.77 -22.70 -28.60
CA TRP A 627 34.04 -21.61 -29.25
C TRP A 627 34.62 -20.24 -28.87
N TRP A 628 34.64 -19.30 -29.83
CA TRP A 628 35.03 -17.91 -29.59
C TRP A 628 33.78 -17.01 -29.62
N PRO A 629 33.35 -16.45 -28.47
CA PRO A 629 32.19 -15.55 -28.44
C PRO A 629 32.52 -14.21 -29.11
N LYS A 630 31.58 -13.68 -29.89
CA LYS A 630 31.78 -12.38 -30.55
C LYS A 630 31.87 -11.26 -29.53
N GLY A 631 33.03 -10.59 -29.50
CA GLY A 631 33.27 -9.43 -28.62
C GLY A 631 33.80 -9.77 -27.24
N GLU A 632 34.20 -11.02 -26.99
CA GLU A 632 34.93 -11.41 -25.77
C GLU A 632 36.38 -11.79 -26.10
N ASP A 633 37.27 -11.62 -25.13
CA ASP A 633 38.72 -11.83 -25.21
C ASP A 633 39.14 -13.20 -24.65
N LYS A 634 38.27 -14.20 -24.77
CA LYS A 634 38.42 -15.50 -24.11
C LYS A 634 37.73 -16.63 -24.86
N TRP A 635 38.29 -17.82 -24.74
CA TRP A 635 37.71 -19.05 -25.25
C TRP A 635 36.62 -19.61 -24.33
N VAL A 636 35.63 -20.32 -24.91
CA VAL A 636 34.58 -21.04 -24.18
C VAL A 636 34.54 -22.51 -24.63
N LEU A 637 34.62 -23.44 -23.68
CA LEU A 637 34.38 -24.87 -23.93
C LEU A 637 32.88 -25.20 -23.73
N ILE A 638 32.29 -25.92 -24.69
CA ILE A 638 30.88 -26.35 -24.68
C ILE A 638 30.82 -27.87 -24.90
N PRO A 639 30.01 -28.66 -24.18
CA PRO A 639 29.91 -30.11 -24.41
C PRO A 639 29.49 -30.47 -25.85
N VAL A 640 30.13 -31.47 -26.46
CA VAL A 640 29.79 -31.99 -27.79
C VAL A 640 28.31 -32.41 -27.83
N GLY A 641 27.57 -31.93 -28.82
CA GLY A 641 26.13 -32.19 -28.99
C GLY A 641 25.21 -31.14 -28.39
N GLN A 642 25.74 -30.07 -27.78
CA GLN A 642 24.95 -28.88 -27.43
C GLN A 642 25.12 -27.77 -28.47
N GLU A 643 24.01 -27.18 -28.90
CA GLU A 643 24.07 -26.05 -29.83
C GLU A 643 24.61 -24.80 -29.13
N PRO A 644 25.69 -24.18 -29.64
CA PRO A 644 26.16 -22.90 -29.16
C PRO A 644 25.11 -21.82 -29.46
N LYS A 645 25.08 -20.77 -28.64
CA LYS A 645 24.17 -19.64 -28.87
C LYS A 645 24.53 -18.89 -30.17
N SER A 646 23.57 -18.16 -30.72
CA SER A 646 23.66 -17.44 -32.02
C SER A 646 24.74 -16.35 -32.15
N TRP A 647 25.57 -16.13 -31.12
CA TRP A 647 26.60 -15.10 -31.04
C TRP A 647 28.00 -15.69 -30.79
N PHE A 648 28.15 -17.01 -30.90
CA PHE A 648 29.43 -17.69 -31.00
C PHE A 648 29.81 -17.86 -32.48
N GLU A 649 31.04 -17.50 -32.84
CA GLU A 649 31.60 -17.81 -34.15
C GLU A 649 32.52 -19.04 -33.97
N ARG A 650 32.39 -20.03 -34.85
CA ARG A 650 33.34 -21.14 -34.89
C ARG A 650 34.59 -20.59 -35.59
N PRO A 651 35.76 -20.58 -34.94
CA PRO A 651 36.99 -20.27 -35.65
C PRO A 651 37.19 -21.33 -36.76
N GLU A 652 37.67 -20.91 -37.93
CA GLU A 652 38.05 -21.83 -39.02
C GLU A 652 39.23 -22.73 -38.65
#